data_AF-A0A346Y6W1-F1
#
_entry.id   AF-A0A346Y6W1-F1
#
_cell.length_a   1.000
_cell.length_b   1.000
_cell.length_c   1.000
_cell.angle_alpha   90.00
_cell.angle_beta   90.00
_cell.angle_gamma   90.00
#
_symmetry.space_group_name_H-M   'P 1'
#
loop_
_entity.id
_entity.type
_entity.pdbx_description
1 polymer ?
#
loop_
_entity_poly.entity_id
_entity_poly.type
_entity_poly.pdbx_seq_one_letter_code
_entity_poly.pdbx_strand_id
1 'polypeptide(L)'
;MKNDDIQDWTQQVVGDALAVAAIERASAKADTSPEIRRIADTVIGNDRISDPADADLGDLDGINGHLRGDRFDVTTVGLRAGAAIDEYAALIIGDTISASDRQRLRRHAVVSCLTSVTDHALLRASARWWLAVRAAVDATPEQQRTRFADIELNEAVTSIFALGAGPLANKRARVWRHGATTEWDDLLQAARLGMMIALDSYDPNQAPLSSHAHFRMLDQVRDEVWSNEHPHLTRAAFKAKRAILKTAERVENETGLHPHDETLHGLVVDRLARRPKPILVNKQAVAQVLMPTSTVSLNATAGGDDGDEYLDLTADTAAGPVEVVEYLDTLAKVDEIMTKVLDPELRDILQRNHGLGGYEPQDLSTIGQTYDRSRTWAGGQRNRALSIMRHPVLRREIEGALADPSHLTDGTPILADAKSARLSERQAYVARWLLGHGGPPESGTPQQRIDKVADRMKISSEEVKWIAMTVKMVMTGKIPPTDALYAPATKAATGAYQRVRDMADEVRGIHAEQQARAERARAAAATATGDAADVARKDAADAANTANIARIAASACEDAADTLVDIIERLEEWAAGEETAYRHGRARLVFEPVAIMEAAFAAALQAKQASAQTARAAGTDAAAVAAAVEAIQPVDIPEPPKRRRSRRPATKAKRKKRTVVKTDDKGCSVIEDGVKCGEEHSAMGWCKRHHSRWYRTGTPTGIESERADCTKDGCTGKWAKGGLCNAHWKVAKAQREAARAAKKAAA
;
A
#
# COMPACT_ATOMS: atom_id res chain seq x y z
N MET A 1 28.82 -31.79 -15.33
CA MET A 1 29.02 -31.76 -16.79
C MET A 1 30.30 -31.02 -17.07
N LYS A 2 31.22 -31.62 -17.81
CA LYS A 2 32.42 -30.90 -18.30
C LYS A 2 31.97 -29.89 -19.36
N ASN A 3 32.79 -28.87 -19.62
CA ASN A 3 32.44 -27.78 -20.55
C ASN A 3 32.06 -28.31 -21.95
N ASP A 4 32.69 -29.41 -22.37
CA ASP A 4 32.44 -30.05 -23.66
C ASP A 4 31.04 -30.70 -23.71
N ASP A 5 30.58 -31.30 -22.60
CA ASP A 5 29.22 -31.87 -22.48
C ASP A 5 28.13 -30.79 -22.56
N ILE A 6 28.43 -29.56 -22.12
CA ILE A 6 27.51 -28.43 -22.20
C ILE A 6 27.45 -27.90 -23.63
N GLN A 7 28.58 -27.90 -24.35
CA GLN A 7 28.66 -27.41 -25.72
C GLN A 7 27.93 -28.35 -26.69
N ASP A 8 28.09 -29.67 -26.53
CA ASP A 8 27.40 -30.68 -27.32
C ASP A 8 25.90 -30.70 -27.03
N TRP A 9 25.50 -30.64 -25.74
CA TRP A 9 24.09 -30.54 -25.37
C TRP A 9 23.44 -29.26 -25.92
N THR A 10 24.15 -28.14 -25.92
CA THR A 10 23.65 -26.86 -26.46
C THR A 10 23.52 -26.89 -27.98
N GLN A 11 24.46 -27.51 -28.70
CA GLN A 11 24.36 -27.68 -30.15
C GLN A 11 23.20 -28.59 -30.55
N GLN A 12 22.96 -29.66 -29.77
CA GLN A 12 21.84 -30.57 -29.99
C GLN A 12 20.49 -29.88 -29.77
N VAL A 13 20.32 -29.16 -28.67
CA VAL A 13 19.06 -28.43 -28.36
C VAL A 13 18.78 -27.33 -29.40
N VAL A 14 19.80 -26.64 -29.90
CA VAL A 14 19.65 -25.63 -30.95
C VAL A 14 19.32 -26.27 -32.30
N GLY A 15 19.93 -27.41 -32.62
CA GLY A 15 19.60 -28.19 -33.82
C GLY A 15 18.15 -28.66 -33.83
N ASP A 16 17.68 -29.21 -32.71
CA ASP A 16 16.31 -29.71 -32.55
C ASP A 16 15.27 -28.58 -32.65
N ALA A 17 15.56 -27.42 -32.05
CA ALA A 17 14.69 -26.24 -32.14
C ALA A 17 14.59 -25.67 -33.58
N LEU A 18 15.69 -25.71 -34.33
CA LEU A 18 15.71 -25.28 -35.73
C LEU A 18 14.98 -26.28 -36.65
N ALA A 19 15.09 -27.59 -36.36
CA ALA A 19 14.37 -28.63 -37.08
C ALA A 19 12.85 -28.53 -36.88
N VAL A 20 12.39 -28.32 -35.64
CA VAL A 20 10.96 -28.10 -35.34
C VAL A 20 10.43 -26.85 -36.04
N ALA A 21 11.18 -25.75 -36.00
CA ALA A 21 10.80 -24.51 -36.69
C ALA A 21 10.79 -24.65 -38.22
N ALA A 22 11.62 -25.53 -38.80
CA ALA A 22 11.61 -25.84 -40.23
C ALA A 22 10.40 -26.71 -40.62
N ILE A 23 10.04 -27.68 -39.79
CA ILE A 23 8.86 -28.55 -39.97
C ILE A 23 7.57 -27.73 -39.87
N GLU A 24 7.45 -26.84 -38.89
CA GLU A 24 6.30 -25.93 -38.76
C GLU A 24 6.18 -24.97 -39.95
N ARG A 25 7.32 -24.46 -40.48
CA ARG A 25 7.34 -23.63 -41.70
C ARG A 25 6.93 -24.39 -42.96
N ALA A 26 7.32 -25.65 -43.08
CA ALA A 26 6.95 -26.51 -44.20
C ALA A 26 5.45 -26.87 -44.14
N SER A 27 4.95 -27.18 -42.93
CA SER A 27 3.54 -27.51 -42.71
C SER A 27 2.59 -26.32 -42.92
N ALA A 28 3.02 -25.09 -42.59
CA ALA A 28 2.19 -23.89 -42.74
C ALA A 28 2.07 -23.38 -44.19
N LYS A 29 2.89 -23.88 -45.14
CA LYS A 29 2.95 -23.39 -46.53
C LYS A 29 2.54 -24.44 -47.59
N ALA A 30 2.25 -25.67 -47.21
CA ALA A 30 1.90 -26.73 -48.15
C ALA A 30 0.51 -26.57 -48.83
N ASP A 31 -0.34 -25.67 -48.33
CA ASP A 31 -1.74 -25.56 -48.79
C ASP A 31 -2.02 -24.51 -49.87
N THR A 32 -1.03 -23.75 -50.36
CA THR A 32 -1.31 -22.59 -51.24
C THR A 32 -0.59 -22.53 -52.58
N SER A 33 0.24 -23.51 -52.97
CA SER A 33 0.81 -23.52 -54.33
C SER A 33 1.16 -24.92 -54.87
N PRO A 34 0.66 -25.31 -56.08
CA PRO A 34 1.04 -26.56 -56.76
C PRO A 34 2.53 -26.65 -57.12
N GLU A 35 3.22 -25.52 -57.27
CA GLU A 35 4.65 -25.46 -57.63
C GLU A 35 5.55 -25.80 -56.44
N ILE A 36 5.13 -25.45 -55.23
CA ILE A 36 5.84 -25.80 -53.99
C ILE A 36 5.67 -27.30 -53.67
N ARG A 37 4.51 -27.88 -54.00
CA ARG A 37 4.26 -29.33 -53.86
C ARG A 37 5.19 -30.15 -54.76
N ARG A 38 5.45 -29.72 -56.00
CA ARG A 38 6.45 -30.36 -56.87
C ARG A 38 7.86 -30.31 -56.29
N ILE A 39 8.27 -29.18 -55.71
CA ILE A 39 9.61 -29.05 -55.11
C ILE A 39 9.72 -29.93 -53.87
N ALA A 40 8.68 -30.00 -53.02
CA ALA A 40 8.64 -30.89 -51.87
C ALA A 40 8.67 -32.38 -52.27
N ASP A 41 7.92 -32.78 -53.29
CA ASP A 41 7.91 -34.16 -53.80
C ASP A 41 9.25 -34.54 -54.46
N THR A 42 10.00 -33.57 -55.00
CA THR A 42 11.34 -33.80 -55.56
C THR A 42 12.41 -33.94 -54.48
N VAL A 43 12.23 -33.27 -53.33
CA VAL A 43 13.17 -33.32 -52.19
C VAL A 43 12.93 -34.53 -51.28
N ILE A 44 11.71 -35.06 -51.23
CA ILE A 44 11.34 -36.23 -50.40
C ILE A 44 11.51 -37.55 -51.19
N GLY A 45 11.82 -37.49 -52.49
CA GLY A 45 11.85 -38.63 -53.40
C GLY A 45 13.14 -39.46 -53.48
N ASN A 46 14.07 -39.38 -52.51
CA ASN A 46 15.26 -40.25 -52.48
C ASN A 46 15.58 -40.69 -51.05
N ASP A 47 14.95 -41.78 -50.62
CA ASP A 47 15.62 -43.00 -50.12
C ASP A 47 14.58 -43.91 -49.46
N ARG A 48 14.33 -45.04 -50.13
CA ARG A 48 13.65 -46.19 -49.52
C ARG A 48 14.69 -46.97 -48.72
N ILE A 49 14.58 -46.95 -47.39
CA ILE A 49 15.00 -48.09 -46.57
C ILE A 49 13.78 -48.52 -45.78
N SER A 50 13.38 -49.76 -46.03
CA SER A 50 12.33 -50.48 -45.36
C SER A 50 12.94 -51.22 -44.15
N ASP A 51 12.16 -51.30 -43.07
CA ASP A 51 12.34 -52.07 -41.83
C ASP A 51 13.39 -51.60 -40.78
N PRO A 52 12.96 -51.31 -39.53
CA PRO A 52 13.84 -51.09 -38.38
C PRO A 52 13.89 -52.36 -37.52
N ALA A 53 14.53 -53.41 -38.03
CA ALA A 53 14.84 -54.59 -37.23
C ALA A 53 16.03 -55.30 -37.87
N ASP A 54 17.24 -54.79 -37.62
CA ASP A 54 18.50 -55.53 -37.46
C ASP A 54 19.71 -54.58 -37.60
N ALA A 55 20.80 -54.96 -36.92
CA ALA A 55 22.16 -54.39 -36.94
C ALA A 55 22.37 -53.14 -36.05
N ASP A 56 22.77 -53.29 -34.79
CA ASP A 56 24.09 -53.65 -34.25
C ASP A 56 25.14 -52.52 -34.32
N LEU A 57 25.72 -52.25 -33.15
CA LEU A 57 26.71 -51.21 -32.88
C LEU A 57 28.06 -51.59 -33.52
N GLY A 58 28.51 -50.81 -34.50
CA GLY A 58 29.88 -50.92 -35.02
C GLY A 58 30.22 -49.84 -36.05
N ASP A 59 31.33 -49.14 -35.80
CA ASP A 59 32.08 -48.28 -36.73
C ASP A 59 31.47 -46.93 -37.16
N LEU A 60 31.74 -45.90 -36.34
CA LEU A 60 31.82 -44.50 -36.77
C LEU A 60 33.25 -43.97 -36.55
N ASP A 61 34.17 -44.38 -37.42
CA ASP A 61 35.48 -43.76 -37.62
C ASP A 61 35.70 -43.63 -39.13
N GLY A 62 35.05 -42.65 -39.76
CA GLY A 62 35.06 -42.61 -41.23
C GLY A 62 34.47 -41.40 -41.94
N ILE A 63 34.20 -40.26 -41.30
CA ILE A 63 33.81 -39.03 -42.03
C ILE A 63 34.36 -37.80 -41.30
N ASN A 64 35.69 -37.63 -41.31
CA ASN A 64 36.32 -36.43 -40.75
C ASN A 64 37.42 -35.85 -41.64
N GLY A 65 37.13 -35.76 -42.93
CA GLY A 65 38.05 -35.12 -43.86
C GLY A 65 37.37 -34.74 -45.13
N HIS A 66 36.62 -33.63 -45.16
CA HIS A 66 36.31 -32.87 -46.38
C HIS A 66 35.73 -31.47 -46.10
N LEU A 67 36.23 -30.73 -45.10
CA LEU A 67 35.93 -29.28 -44.96
C LEU A 67 37.12 -28.52 -44.32
N ARG A 68 38.32 -28.67 -44.89
CA ARG A 68 39.45 -27.77 -44.59
C ARG A 68 39.98 -27.22 -45.90
N GLY A 69 39.49 -26.04 -46.26
CA GLY A 69 40.01 -25.25 -47.35
C GLY A 69 38.90 -24.61 -48.15
N ASP A 70 38.38 -23.48 -47.68
CA ASP A 70 38.22 -22.31 -48.53
C ASP A 70 37.90 -21.05 -47.71
N ARG A 71 38.46 -19.94 -48.15
CA ARG A 71 38.36 -18.61 -47.51
C ARG A 71 36.90 -18.16 -47.50
N PHE A 72 36.40 -17.85 -46.30
CA PHE A 72 35.12 -17.17 -46.09
C PHE A 72 35.18 -15.77 -46.70
N ASP A 73 34.56 -15.60 -47.87
CA ASP A 73 34.46 -14.29 -48.53
C ASP A 73 33.26 -13.50 -47.97
N VAL A 74 33.55 -12.66 -46.96
CA VAL A 74 32.61 -11.76 -46.27
C VAL A 74 31.85 -10.85 -47.24
N THR A 75 32.46 -10.52 -48.39
CA THR A 75 31.86 -9.73 -49.47
C THR A 75 30.65 -10.43 -50.09
N THR A 76 30.73 -11.75 -50.30
CA THR A 76 29.65 -12.54 -50.90
C THR A 76 28.46 -12.70 -49.94
N VAL A 77 28.70 -12.78 -48.64
CA VAL A 77 27.63 -12.82 -47.61
C VAL A 77 26.94 -11.46 -47.49
N GLY A 78 27.69 -10.36 -47.51
CA GLY A 78 27.13 -9.00 -47.49
C GLY A 78 26.28 -8.69 -48.73
N LEU A 79 26.69 -9.14 -49.91
CA LEU A 79 25.94 -8.98 -51.16
C LEU A 79 24.65 -9.81 -51.19
N ARG A 80 24.69 -11.04 -50.67
CA ARG A 80 23.50 -11.91 -50.58
C ARG A 80 22.51 -11.44 -49.51
N ALA A 81 22.99 -10.93 -48.38
CA ALA A 81 22.12 -10.31 -47.37
C ALA A 81 21.47 -9.02 -47.90
N GLY A 82 22.21 -8.20 -48.67
CA GLY A 82 21.67 -7.02 -49.33
C GLY A 82 20.57 -7.37 -50.34
N ALA A 83 20.78 -8.39 -51.17
CA ALA A 83 19.78 -8.86 -52.14
C ALA A 83 18.52 -9.43 -51.47
N ALA A 84 18.67 -10.19 -50.38
CA ALA A 84 17.54 -10.72 -49.61
C ALA A 84 16.73 -9.61 -48.93
N ILE A 85 17.39 -8.54 -48.44
CA ILE A 85 16.71 -7.38 -47.86
C ILE A 85 15.95 -6.59 -48.94
N ASP A 86 16.50 -6.48 -50.15
CA ASP A 86 15.85 -5.81 -51.28
C ASP A 86 14.61 -6.57 -51.77
N GLU A 87 14.72 -7.90 -51.83
CA GLU A 87 13.61 -8.79 -52.18
C GLU A 87 12.52 -8.78 -51.10
N TYR A 88 12.89 -8.72 -49.82
CA TYR A 88 11.96 -8.65 -48.69
C TYR A 88 11.28 -7.26 -48.55
N ALA A 89 12.01 -6.17 -48.81
CA ALA A 89 11.46 -4.81 -48.82
C ALA A 89 10.49 -4.59 -50.00
N ALA A 90 10.79 -5.19 -51.16
CA ALA A 90 9.90 -5.20 -52.32
C ALA A 90 8.62 -6.02 -52.07
N LEU A 91 8.72 -7.14 -51.34
CA LEU A 91 7.58 -8.02 -51.08
C LEU A 91 6.57 -7.50 -50.05
N ILE A 92 7.01 -6.74 -49.03
CA ILE A 92 6.15 -6.38 -47.89
C ILE A 92 5.66 -4.92 -47.93
N ILE A 93 6.45 -3.97 -48.45
CA ILE A 93 6.18 -2.54 -48.24
C ILE A 93 5.69 -1.82 -49.51
N GLY A 94 5.86 -2.42 -50.70
CA GLY A 94 5.56 -1.76 -51.97
C GLY A 94 6.35 -0.45 -52.18
N ASP A 95 6.07 0.27 -53.26
CA ASP A 95 6.81 1.48 -53.70
C ASP A 95 6.72 2.71 -52.76
N THR A 96 6.26 2.57 -51.52
CA THR A 96 5.93 3.68 -50.62
C THR A 96 7.12 4.32 -49.90
N ILE A 97 8.31 3.70 -49.94
CA ILE A 97 9.52 4.25 -49.28
C ILE A 97 10.45 4.94 -50.30
N SER A 98 10.88 6.16 -49.95
CA SER A 98 11.84 6.94 -50.72
C SER A 98 13.16 6.20 -50.94
N ALA A 99 13.84 6.44 -52.06
CA ALA A 99 15.14 5.83 -52.34
C ALA A 99 16.21 6.17 -51.28
N SER A 100 16.10 7.35 -50.64
CA SER A 100 16.97 7.78 -49.55
C SER A 100 16.81 6.89 -48.30
N ASP A 101 15.59 6.57 -47.92
CA ASP A 101 15.32 5.79 -46.70
C ASP A 101 15.68 4.31 -46.89
N ARG A 102 15.50 3.78 -48.10
CA ARG A 102 16.07 2.48 -48.51
C ARG A 102 17.59 2.45 -48.34
N GLN A 103 18.28 3.53 -48.71
CA GLN A 103 19.73 3.62 -48.59
C GLN A 103 20.19 3.77 -47.13
N ARG A 104 19.42 4.45 -46.27
CA ARG A 104 19.68 4.54 -44.82
C ARG A 104 19.49 3.20 -44.11
N LEU A 105 18.42 2.47 -44.42
CA LEU A 105 18.16 1.12 -43.91
C LEU A 105 19.27 0.13 -44.32
N ARG A 106 19.72 0.19 -45.58
CA ARG A 106 20.87 -0.61 -46.04
C ARG A 106 22.14 -0.33 -45.25
N ARG A 107 22.47 0.94 -45.00
CA ARG A 107 23.67 1.30 -44.22
C ARG A 107 23.59 0.79 -42.78
N HIS A 108 22.45 0.92 -42.12
CA HIS A 108 22.26 0.43 -40.76
C HIS A 108 22.31 -1.11 -40.66
N ALA A 109 21.68 -1.83 -41.59
CA ALA A 109 21.67 -3.28 -41.62
C ALA A 109 23.08 -3.87 -41.85
N VAL A 110 23.86 -3.26 -42.74
CA VAL A 110 25.24 -3.68 -43.02
C VAL A 110 26.16 -3.42 -41.82
N VAL A 111 26.05 -2.26 -41.16
CA VAL A 111 26.83 -1.94 -39.96
C VAL A 111 26.49 -2.87 -38.79
N SER A 112 25.20 -3.24 -38.64
CA SER A 112 24.76 -4.15 -37.57
C SER A 112 25.14 -5.62 -37.83
N CYS A 113 25.16 -6.08 -39.09
CA CYS A 113 25.64 -7.42 -39.44
C CYS A 113 27.16 -7.57 -39.32
N LEU A 114 27.93 -6.53 -39.62
CA LEU A 114 29.40 -6.57 -39.54
C LEU A 114 29.92 -6.52 -38.10
N THR A 115 29.11 -6.10 -37.13
CA THR A 115 29.51 -5.96 -35.71
C THR A 115 29.04 -7.10 -34.81
N SER A 116 28.18 -8.02 -35.28
CA SER A 116 27.45 -8.98 -34.45
C SER A 116 28.05 -10.38 -34.30
N VAL A 117 29.25 -10.65 -34.82
CA VAL A 117 29.72 -12.04 -34.95
C VAL A 117 30.35 -12.63 -33.68
N THR A 118 30.60 -11.88 -32.59
CA THR A 118 31.31 -12.46 -31.41
C THR A 118 30.77 -12.12 -30.02
N ASP A 119 29.65 -11.41 -29.85
CA ASP A 119 29.21 -10.99 -28.51
C ASP A 119 27.72 -11.29 -28.23
N HIS A 120 27.49 -12.07 -27.17
CA HIS A 120 26.17 -12.52 -26.71
C HIS A 120 25.28 -11.36 -26.24
N ALA A 121 25.88 -10.23 -25.81
CA ALA A 121 25.15 -9.00 -25.48
C ALA A 121 24.64 -8.30 -26.76
N LEU A 122 25.42 -8.33 -27.83
CA LEU A 122 25.05 -7.80 -29.14
C LEU A 122 23.94 -8.64 -29.77
N LEU A 123 23.97 -9.97 -29.68
CA LEU A 123 22.88 -10.83 -30.16
C LEU A 123 21.55 -10.56 -29.44
N ARG A 124 21.56 -10.31 -28.12
CA ARG A 124 20.35 -9.90 -27.38
C ARG A 124 19.88 -8.50 -27.77
N ALA A 125 20.80 -7.57 -28.03
CA ALA A 125 20.46 -6.24 -28.53
C ALA A 125 19.86 -6.31 -29.94
N SER A 126 20.42 -7.15 -30.83
CA SER A 126 19.92 -7.41 -32.17
C SER A 126 18.55 -8.08 -32.15
N ALA A 127 18.31 -9.05 -31.27
CA ALA A 127 17.00 -9.69 -31.12
C ALA A 127 15.93 -8.73 -30.57
N ARG A 128 16.29 -7.88 -29.58
CA ARG A 128 15.41 -6.82 -29.07
C ARG A 128 15.11 -5.77 -30.15
N TRP A 129 16.12 -5.41 -30.94
CA TRP A 129 15.95 -4.51 -32.08
C TRP A 129 15.02 -5.13 -33.13
N TRP A 130 15.18 -6.42 -33.45
CA TRP A 130 14.32 -7.13 -34.41
C TRP A 130 12.87 -7.25 -33.93
N LEU A 131 12.65 -7.54 -32.64
CA LEU A 131 11.32 -7.54 -32.04
C LEU A 131 10.69 -6.14 -32.04
N ALA A 132 11.48 -5.09 -31.80
CA ALA A 132 11.02 -3.70 -31.89
C ALA A 132 10.67 -3.30 -33.33
N VAL A 133 11.46 -3.74 -34.32
CA VAL A 133 11.19 -3.54 -35.75
C VAL A 133 9.92 -4.28 -36.15
N ARG A 134 9.75 -5.54 -35.76
CA ARG A 134 8.53 -6.32 -36.05
C ARG A 134 7.30 -5.68 -35.41
N ALA A 135 7.38 -5.30 -34.14
CA ALA A 135 6.32 -4.56 -33.45
C ALA A 135 6.09 -3.16 -34.02
N ALA A 136 6.99 -2.61 -34.83
CA ALA A 136 6.80 -1.35 -35.56
C ALA A 136 6.18 -1.58 -36.94
N VAL A 137 6.49 -2.69 -37.60
CA VAL A 137 5.84 -3.12 -38.85
C VAL A 137 4.38 -3.50 -38.59
N ASP A 138 4.10 -4.16 -37.47
CA ASP A 138 2.75 -4.57 -37.07
C ASP A 138 1.95 -3.43 -36.40
N ALA A 139 2.58 -2.28 -36.14
CA ALA A 139 1.94 -1.12 -35.53
C ALA A 139 1.00 -0.43 -36.53
N THR A 140 -0.13 0.07 -36.05
CA THR A 140 -1.03 0.86 -36.91
C THR A 140 -0.30 2.11 -37.42
N PRO A 141 -0.68 2.67 -38.59
CA PRO A 141 -0.06 3.89 -39.11
C PRO A 141 -0.03 5.06 -38.11
N GLU A 142 -1.00 5.10 -37.19
CA GLU A 142 -1.06 6.08 -36.10
C GLU A 142 0.02 5.82 -35.04
N GLN A 143 0.18 4.58 -34.59
CA GLN A 143 1.26 4.18 -33.67
C GLN A 143 2.66 4.40 -34.27
N GLN A 144 2.82 4.16 -35.58
CA GLN A 144 4.07 4.45 -36.29
C GLN A 144 4.37 5.95 -36.28
N ARG A 145 3.39 6.81 -36.55
CA ARG A 145 3.56 8.28 -36.48
C ARG A 145 3.93 8.75 -35.07
N THR A 146 3.29 8.21 -34.03
CA THR A 146 3.64 8.53 -32.63
C THR A 146 5.07 8.13 -32.33
N ARG A 147 5.50 6.92 -32.72
CA ARG A 147 6.88 6.47 -32.51
C ARG A 147 7.91 7.31 -33.26
N PHE A 148 7.63 7.71 -34.51
CA PHE A 148 8.54 8.60 -35.25
C PHE A 148 8.63 9.97 -34.58
N ALA A 149 7.50 10.54 -34.13
CA ALA A 149 7.50 11.79 -33.38
C ALA A 149 8.30 11.67 -32.07
N ASP A 150 8.20 10.55 -31.36
CA ASP A 150 8.98 10.29 -30.13
C ASP A 150 10.49 10.17 -30.42
N ILE A 151 10.87 9.57 -31.55
CA ILE A 151 12.28 9.47 -31.98
C ILE A 151 12.82 10.87 -32.32
N GLU A 152 12.09 11.64 -33.14
CA GLU A 152 12.48 13.01 -33.49
C GLU A 152 12.60 13.90 -32.25
N LEU A 153 11.66 13.77 -31.30
CA LEU A 153 11.71 14.46 -30.02
C LEU A 153 12.95 14.06 -29.21
N ASN A 154 13.25 12.76 -29.10
CA ASN A 154 14.42 12.27 -28.38
C ASN A 154 15.74 12.73 -29.02
N GLU A 155 15.84 12.75 -30.35
CA GLU A 155 17.00 13.28 -31.06
C GLU A 155 17.19 14.79 -30.82
N ALA A 156 16.09 15.55 -30.83
CA ALA A 156 16.11 16.99 -30.51
C ALA A 156 16.56 17.23 -29.06
N VAL A 157 16.01 16.49 -28.09
CA VAL A 157 16.38 16.57 -26.67
C VAL A 157 17.87 16.23 -26.47
N THR A 158 18.34 15.15 -27.10
CA THR A 158 19.75 14.72 -27.03
C THR A 158 20.68 15.78 -27.62
N SER A 159 20.29 16.40 -28.74
CA SER A 159 21.07 17.47 -29.40
C SER A 159 21.14 18.72 -28.53
N ILE A 160 20.02 19.16 -27.95
CA ILE A 160 19.98 20.29 -27.00
C ILE A 160 20.87 20.00 -25.79
N PHE A 161 20.83 18.75 -25.30
CA PHE A 161 21.64 18.33 -24.18
C PHE A 161 23.15 18.38 -24.51
N ALA A 162 23.56 17.87 -25.66
CA ALA A 162 24.95 17.89 -26.11
C ALA A 162 25.49 19.32 -26.30
N LEU A 163 24.68 20.23 -26.86
CA LEU A 163 25.12 21.58 -27.24
C LEU A 163 25.17 22.59 -26.09
N GLY A 164 24.30 22.48 -25.09
CA GLY A 164 24.16 23.50 -24.05
C GLY A 164 23.98 23.00 -22.62
N ALA A 165 23.47 21.79 -22.43
CA ALA A 165 23.20 21.27 -21.08
C ALA A 165 24.47 20.91 -20.32
N GLY A 166 25.48 20.31 -20.97
CA GLY A 166 26.70 19.85 -20.32
C GLY A 166 27.44 20.94 -19.54
N PRO A 167 27.79 22.09 -20.18
CA PRO A 167 28.45 23.20 -19.49
C PRO A 167 27.59 23.81 -18.37
N LEU A 168 26.27 23.88 -18.57
CA LEU A 168 25.35 24.42 -17.57
C LEU A 168 25.25 23.49 -16.35
N ALA A 169 25.12 22.19 -16.55
CA ALA A 169 25.11 21.18 -15.49
C ALA A 169 26.43 21.22 -14.69
N ASN A 170 27.58 21.27 -15.38
CA ASN A 170 28.89 21.42 -14.74
C ASN A 170 28.96 22.69 -13.88
N LYS A 171 28.52 23.84 -14.42
CA LYS A 171 28.48 25.10 -13.68
C LYS A 171 27.61 25.01 -12.42
N ARG A 172 26.49 24.28 -12.45
CA ARG A 172 25.59 24.13 -11.29
C ARG A 172 26.11 23.12 -10.26
N ALA A 173 26.66 21.98 -10.70
CA ALA A 173 27.31 21.02 -9.82
C ALA A 173 28.49 21.66 -9.06
N ARG A 174 29.26 22.54 -9.72
CA ARG A 174 30.42 23.23 -9.12
C ARG A 174 30.08 24.08 -7.90
N VAL A 175 28.85 24.57 -7.79
CA VAL A 175 28.39 25.35 -6.62
C VAL A 175 28.46 24.52 -5.33
N TRP A 176 28.32 23.19 -5.44
CA TRP A 176 28.32 22.27 -4.31
C TRP A 176 29.68 21.61 -4.04
N ARG A 177 30.63 21.71 -4.98
CA ARG A 177 31.95 21.06 -4.90
C ARG A 177 32.76 21.44 -3.65
N HIS A 178 32.61 22.66 -3.13
CA HIS A 178 33.43 23.15 -2.02
C HIS A 178 32.88 22.82 -0.63
N GLY A 179 31.72 22.17 -0.52
CA GLY A 179 31.11 21.85 0.77
C GLY A 179 30.42 20.50 0.85
N ALA A 180 30.45 19.71 -0.22
CA ALA A 180 29.95 18.35 -0.30
C ALA A 180 31.15 17.38 -0.33
N THR A 181 31.06 16.28 0.41
CA THR A 181 31.98 15.13 0.31
C THR A 181 31.61 14.17 -0.83
N THR A 182 30.41 14.33 -1.40
CA THR A 182 29.93 13.58 -2.57
C THR A 182 30.88 13.73 -3.76
N GLU A 183 31.12 12.63 -4.48
CA GLU A 183 32.04 12.62 -5.61
C GLU A 183 31.58 13.61 -6.70
N TRP A 184 32.55 14.23 -7.37
CA TRP A 184 32.27 15.21 -8.42
C TRP A 184 31.42 14.64 -9.55
N ASP A 185 31.68 13.39 -9.94
CA ASP A 185 30.97 12.74 -11.03
C ASP A 185 29.50 12.50 -10.66
N ASP A 186 29.19 12.10 -9.42
CA ASP A 186 27.81 11.95 -8.94
C ASP A 186 27.06 13.28 -8.95
N LEU A 187 27.68 14.37 -8.47
CA LEU A 187 27.09 15.70 -8.53
C LEU A 187 26.83 16.14 -9.97
N LEU A 188 27.73 15.79 -10.89
CA LEU A 188 27.57 16.11 -12.30
C LEU A 188 26.45 15.29 -12.95
N GLN A 189 26.34 13.99 -12.64
CA GLN A 189 25.27 13.13 -13.14
C GLN A 189 23.90 13.55 -12.59
N ALA A 190 23.81 13.89 -11.30
CA ALA A 190 22.59 14.43 -10.70
C ALA A 190 22.17 15.75 -11.37
N ALA A 191 23.13 16.65 -11.66
CA ALA A 191 22.84 17.87 -12.41
C ALA A 191 22.35 17.58 -13.84
N ARG A 192 22.94 16.59 -14.52
CA ARG A 192 22.53 16.15 -15.86
C ARG A 192 21.12 15.56 -15.86
N LEU A 193 20.79 14.72 -14.88
CA LEU A 193 19.45 14.19 -14.69
C LEU A 193 18.43 15.31 -14.47
N GLY A 194 18.76 16.28 -13.60
CA GLY A 194 17.90 17.45 -13.38
C GLY A 194 17.68 18.30 -14.64
N MET A 195 18.63 18.32 -15.56
CA MET A 195 18.50 18.99 -16.85
C MET A 195 17.59 18.22 -17.82
N MET A 196 17.66 16.89 -17.84
CA MET A 196 16.73 16.07 -18.62
C MET A 196 15.28 16.26 -18.15
N ILE A 197 15.05 16.25 -16.83
CA ILE A 197 13.72 16.54 -16.23
C ILE A 197 13.24 17.95 -16.58
N ALA A 198 14.16 18.91 -16.67
CA ALA A 198 13.81 20.26 -17.08
C ALA A 198 13.40 20.34 -18.56
N LEU A 199 14.09 19.64 -19.44
CA LEU A 199 13.80 19.61 -20.89
C LEU A 199 12.42 19.02 -21.17
N ASP A 200 12.05 17.95 -20.47
CA ASP A 200 10.75 17.29 -20.62
C ASP A 200 9.55 18.22 -20.31
N SER A 201 9.75 19.17 -19.38
CA SER A 201 8.72 20.14 -18.97
C SER A 201 8.98 21.55 -19.49
N TYR A 202 9.86 21.72 -20.47
CA TYR A 202 10.28 23.04 -20.94
C TYR A 202 9.28 23.66 -21.93
N ASP A 203 8.78 24.85 -21.60
CA ASP A 203 8.02 25.70 -22.52
C ASP A 203 8.88 26.92 -22.94
N PRO A 204 9.26 27.03 -24.22
CA PRO A 204 10.09 28.12 -24.71
C PRO A 204 9.43 29.50 -24.60
N ASN A 205 8.10 29.58 -24.49
CA ASN A 205 7.39 30.85 -24.42
C ASN A 205 7.39 31.47 -23.01
N GLN A 206 7.64 30.67 -21.97
CA GLN A 206 7.56 31.14 -20.58
C GLN A 206 8.90 31.69 -20.07
N ALA A 207 10.01 31.02 -20.37
CA ALA A 207 11.34 31.41 -19.88
C ALA A 207 12.48 30.85 -20.74
N PRO A 208 13.68 31.45 -20.66
CA PRO A 208 14.88 30.82 -21.19
C PRO A 208 15.17 29.47 -20.51
N LEU A 209 15.58 28.47 -21.30
CA LEU A 209 15.91 27.11 -20.82
C LEU A 209 16.87 27.13 -19.63
N SER A 210 17.86 28.01 -19.64
CA SER A 210 18.84 28.15 -18.55
C SER A 210 18.19 28.51 -17.21
N SER A 211 17.13 29.32 -17.23
CA SER A 211 16.40 29.77 -16.04
C SER A 211 15.44 28.69 -15.55
N HIS A 212 14.74 28.01 -16.47
CA HIS A 212 13.85 26.89 -16.16
C HIS A 212 14.62 25.71 -15.55
N ALA A 213 15.68 25.27 -16.22
CA ALA A 213 16.47 24.13 -15.80
C ALA A 213 17.27 24.36 -14.52
N HIS A 214 17.58 25.62 -14.19
CA HIS A 214 18.38 25.97 -13.02
C HIS A 214 17.86 25.31 -11.74
N PHE A 215 16.56 25.39 -11.49
CA PHE A 215 15.96 24.89 -10.27
C PHE A 215 15.93 23.36 -10.23
N ARG A 216 15.64 22.70 -11.36
CA ARG A 216 15.61 21.23 -11.45
C ARG A 216 16.99 20.62 -11.25
N MET A 217 18.02 21.19 -11.89
CA MET A 217 19.40 20.76 -11.68
C MET A 217 19.84 20.93 -10.22
N LEU A 218 19.55 22.08 -9.60
CA LEU A 218 19.90 22.29 -8.20
C LEU A 218 19.12 21.38 -7.25
N ASP A 219 17.87 21.05 -7.54
CA ASP A 219 17.08 20.15 -6.70
C ASP A 219 17.63 18.73 -6.76
N GLN A 220 18.00 18.23 -7.94
CA GLN A 220 18.62 16.90 -8.07
C GLN A 220 20.01 16.85 -7.41
N VAL A 221 20.86 17.86 -7.62
CA VAL A 221 22.18 17.92 -6.94
C VAL A 221 22.00 17.98 -5.42
N ARG A 222 21.00 18.70 -4.91
CA ARG A 222 20.70 18.74 -3.47
C ARG A 222 20.18 17.41 -2.95
N ASP A 223 19.33 16.73 -3.71
CA ASP A 223 18.81 15.44 -3.33
C ASP A 223 19.93 14.39 -3.29
N GLU A 224 20.91 14.46 -4.20
CA GLU A 224 22.10 13.60 -4.22
C GLU A 224 23.02 13.85 -3.00
N VAL A 225 23.35 15.12 -2.73
CA VAL A 225 24.10 15.49 -1.51
C VAL A 225 23.36 15.05 -0.25
N TRP A 226 22.04 15.17 -0.25
CA TRP A 226 21.22 14.77 0.88
C TRP A 226 21.27 13.25 1.11
N SER A 227 21.09 12.44 0.06
CA SER A 227 21.11 10.99 0.20
C SER A 227 22.47 10.47 0.63
N ASN A 228 23.56 11.06 0.12
CA ASN A 228 24.91 10.55 0.36
C ASN A 228 25.49 11.05 1.68
N GLU A 229 25.25 12.31 2.05
CA GLU A 229 25.93 12.93 3.21
C GLU A 229 25.01 13.13 4.43
N HIS A 230 23.71 13.23 4.19
CA HIS A 230 22.75 13.58 5.24
C HIS A 230 21.49 12.70 5.26
N PRO A 231 21.61 11.36 5.17
CA PRO A 231 20.46 10.46 5.12
C PRO A 231 19.61 10.52 6.41
N HIS A 232 20.21 10.91 7.53
CA HIS A 232 19.52 11.08 8.82
C HIS A 232 18.66 12.34 8.91
N LEU A 233 18.88 13.33 8.05
CA LEU A 233 18.05 14.54 8.00
C LEU A 233 16.81 14.27 7.17
N THR A 234 15.66 14.81 7.56
CA THR A 234 14.53 14.87 6.63
C THR A 234 14.85 15.82 5.47
N ARG A 235 14.32 15.58 4.26
CA ARG A 235 14.53 16.48 3.10
C ARG A 235 14.18 17.94 3.41
N ALA A 236 13.11 18.17 4.18
CA ALA A 236 12.71 19.51 4.61
C ALA A 236 13.76 20.15 5.54
N ALA A 237 14.28 19.40 6.51
CA ALA A 237 15.34 19.85 7.40
C ALA A 237 16.62 20.16 6.62
N PHE A 238 17.04 19.29 5.70
CA PHE A 238 18.20 19.53 4.84
C PHE A 238 18.02 20.78 3.97
N LYS A 239 16.83 20.95 3.37
CA LYS A 239 16.53 22.15 2.58
C LYS A 239 16.61 23.44 3.41
N ALA A 240 16.28 23.37 4.69
CA ALA A 240 16.36 24.46 5.66
C ALA A 240 17.71 24.56 6.41
N LYS A 241 18.63 23.59 6.25
CA LYS A 241 19.87 23.43 7.05
C LYS A 241 20.64 24.74 7.22
N ARG A 242 20.95 25.42 6.11
CA ARG A 242 21.69 26.69 6.13
C ARG A 242 20.95 27.82 6.86
N ALA A 243 19.62 27.86 6.76
CA ALA A 243 18.81 28.83 7.48
C ALA A 243 18.77 28.53 8.97
N ILE A 244 18.63 27.25 9.34
CA ILE A 244 18.67 26.78 10.73
C ILE A 244 20.02 27.14 11.36
N LEU A 245 21.15 26.76 10.75
CA LEU A 245 22.49 27.04 11.28
C LEU A 245 22.73 28.53 11.50
N LYS A 246 22.42 29.37 10.51
CA LYS A 246 22.56 30.83 10.65
C LYS A 246 21.64 31.45 11.69
N THR A 247 20.44 30.90 11.86
CA THR A 247 19.51 31.40 12.88
C THR A 247 19.93 30.93 14.25
N ALA A 248 20.40 29.69 14.40
CA ALA A 248 20.92 29.15 15.64
C ALA A 248 22.15 29.93 16.11
N GLU A 249 23.13 30.17 15.24
CA GLU A 249 24.31 31.00 15.54
C GLU A 249 23.92 32.40 16.07
N ARG A 250 22.91 33.04 15.48
CA ARG A 250 22.42 34.34 15.97
C ARG A 250 21.74 34.24 17.32
N VAL A 251 20.92 33.22 17.54
CA VAL A 251 20.21 33.04 18.82
C VAL A 251 21.21 32.65 19.92
N GLU A 252 22.18 31.81 19.62
CA GLU A 252 23.29 31.44 20.50
C GLU A 252 24.09 32.68 20.91
N ASN A 253 24.51 33.52 19.96
CA ASN A 253 25.21 34.77 20.26
C ASN A 253 24.39 35.77 21.10
N GLU A 254 23.06 35.76 20.97
CA GLU A 254 22.18 36.66 21.72
C GLU A 254 21.84 36.14 23.13
N THR A 255 21.76 34.81 23.30
CA THR A 255 21.21 34.18 24.52
C THR A 255 22.26 33.43 25.34
N GLY A 256 23.40 33.09 24.75
CA GLY A 256 24.40 32.19 25.34
C GLY A 256 23.98 30.72 25.43
N LEU A 257 22.85 30.33 24.82
CA LEU A 257 22.36 28.96 24.85
C LEU A 257 23.13 28.07 23.86
N HIS A 258 23.59 26.90 24.32
CA HIS A 258 24.34 25.94 23.52
C HIS A 258 23.43 25.15 22.55
N PRO A 259 23.94 24.65 21.39
CA PRO A 259 23.20 23.80 20.45
C PRO A 259 22.46 22.59 21.01
N HIS A 260 22.86 22.09 22.19
CA HIS A 260 22.23 20.95 22.87
C HIS A 260 20.99 21.34 23.70
N ASP A 261 20.75 22.63 23.92
CA ASP A 261 19.61 23.10 24.71
C ASP A 261 18.32 23.07 23.88
N GLU A 262 17.31 22.33 24.35
CA GLU A 262 16.00 22.25 23.70
C GLU A 262 15.31 23.63 23.59
N THR A 263 15.64 24.54 24.50
CA THR A 263 15.15 25.93 24.50
C THR A 263 15.64 26.67 23.26
N LEU A 264 16.90 26.47 22.87
CA LEU A 264 17.46 27.03 21.64
C LEU A 264 16.68 26.54 20.42
N HIS A 265 16.33 25.26 20.37
CA HIS A 265 15.59 24.69 19.24
C HIS A 265 14.23 25.35 19.07
N GLY A 266 13.51 25.61 20.18
CA GLY A 266 12.25 26.35 20.18
C GLY A 266 12.40 27.78 19.65
N LEU A 267 13.42 28.51 20.12
CA LEU A 267 13.69 29.88 19.69
C LEU A 267 14.06 29.96 18.21
N VAL A 268 14.82 29.00 17.70
CA VAL A 268 15.18 28.91 16.28
C VAL A 268 13.94 28.67 15.41
N VAL A 269 13.06 27.73 15.81
CA VAL A 269 11.79 27.49 15.12
C VAL A 269 10.94 28.76 15.05
N ASP A 270 10.76 29.44 16.19
CA ASP A 270 9.96 30.66 16.27
C ASP A 270 10.54 31.77 15.39
N ARG A 271 11.86 31.91 15.34
CA ARG A 271 12.52 32.95 14.54
C ARG A 271 12.48 32.65 13.04
N LEU A 272 12.57 31.38 12.66
CA LEU A 272 12.40 30.93 11.26
C LEU A 272 10.95 31.15 10.78
N ALA A 273 9.97 30.94 11.66
CA ALA A 273 8.56 31.18 11.36
C ALA A 273 8.21 32.68 11.20
N ARG A 274 8.98 33.59 11.82
CA ARG A 274 8.79 35.05 11.72
C ARG A 274 9.49 35.71 10.53
N ARG A 275 10.21 34.96 9.69
CA ARG A 275 10.87 35.53 8.50
C ARG A 275 9.84 35.99 7.47
N PRO A 276 10.17 36.97 6.59
CA PRO A 276 9.26 37.40 5.51
C PRO A 276 8.81 36.26 4.60
N LYS A 277 9.67 35.25 4.42
CA LYS A 277 9.33 33.95 3.84
C LYS A 277 9.46 32.91 4.96
N PRO A 278 8.37 32.54 5.64
CA PRO A 278 8.42 31.67 6.80
C PRO A 278 8.94 30.29 6.39
N ILE A 279 9.88 29.75 7.17
CA ILE A 279 10.39 28.40 7.00
C ILE A 279 9.80 27.56 8.12
N LEU A 280 8.83 26.71 7.76
CA LEU A 280 8.13 25.85 8.71
C LEU A 280 8.97 24.58 8.94
N VAL A 281 9.62 24.51 10.09
CA VAL A 281 10.37 23.34 10.56
C VAL A 281 9.93 23.02 12.00
N ASN A 282 9.89 21.73 12.35
CA ASN A 282 9.61 21.32 13.73
C ASN A 282 10.88 21.37 14.59
N LYS A 283 10.72 21.32 15.91
CA LYS A 283 11.86 21.31 16.84
C LYS A 283 12.82 20.15 16.57
N GLN A 284 12.30 18.98 16.23
CA GLN A 284 13.10 17.79 15.93
C GLN A 284 14.01 17.97 14.70
N ALA A 285 13.53 18.63 13.63
CA ALA A 285 14.33 18.94 12.46
C ALA A 285 15.45 19.94 12.78
N VAL A 286 15.18 20.91 13.66
CA VAL A 286 16.20 21.83 14.17
C VAL A 286 17.22 21.06 15.00
N ALA A 287 16.77 20.19 15.91
CA ALA A 287 17.64 19.34 16.72
C ALA A 287 18.55 18.46 15.85
N GLN A 288 18.00 17.79 14.83
CA GLN A 288 18.75 16.96 13.88
C GLN A 288 19.81 17.75 13.11
N VAL A 289 19.53 19.01 12.75
CA VAL A 289 20.49 19.85 12.03
C VAL A 289 21.59 20.40 12.93
N LEU A 290 21.26 20.76 14.17
CA LEU A 290 22.22 21.31 15.14
C LEU A 290 23.06 20.24 15.81
N MET A 291 22.51 19.03 15.92
CA MET A 291 23.16 17.85 16.45
C MET A 291 23.17 16.78 15.35
N PRO A 292 23.95 16.98 14.27
CA PRO A 292 24.07 15.96 13.25
C PRO A 292 24.61 14.70 13.90
N THR A 293 23.97 13.57 13.64
CA THR A 293 24.56 12.28 14.01
C THR A 293 25.77 12.10 13.12
N SER A 294 26.96 12.31 13.67
CA SER A 294 28.19 12.02 12.97
C SER A 294 28.25 10.51 12.78
N THR A 295 27.99 10.05 11.56
CA THR A 295 28.33 8.70 11.16
C THR A 295 29.85 8.67 11.04
N VAL A 296 30.51 8.07 12.03
CA VAL A 296 31.95 7.83 11.99
C VAL A 296 32.15 6.51 11.28
N SER A 297 33.16 6.45 10.40
CA SER A 297 33.54 5.18 9.79
C SER A 297 33.91 4.20 10.89
N LEU A 298 33.40 2.97 10.83
CA LEU A 298 33.78 1.94 11.80
C LEU A 298 35.28 1.63 11.75
N ASN A 299 35.91 1.82 10.58
CA ASN A 299 37.35 1.63 10.41
C ASN A 299 38.15 2.90 10.75
N ALA A 300 37.52 3.96 11.25
CA ALA A 300 38.28 5.11 11.74
C ALA A 300 38.95 4.73 13.07
N THR A 301 40.19 5.15 13.25
CA THR A 301 40.93 4.97 14.51
C THR A 301 40.25 5.77 15.62
N ALA A 302 40.01 5.17 16.78
CA ALA A 302 39.31 5.76 17.92
C ALA A 302 40.14 6.83 18.69
N GLY A 303 41.28 7.26 18.13
CA GLY A 303 42.10 8.35 18.67
C GLY A 303 42.99 7.97 19.86
N GLY A 304 43.06 6.69 20.23
CA GLY A 304 44.05 6.16 21.17
C GLY A 304 45.37 5.78 20.47
N ASP A 305 46.48 5.81 21.21
CA ASP A 305 47.80 5.39 20.73
C ASP A 305 47.83 3.90 20.33
N ASP A 306 46.86 3.12 20.80
CA ASP A 306 46.77 1.67 20.57
C ASP A 306 46.29 1.31 19.16
N GLY A 307 45.85 2.29 18.37
CA GLY A 307 45.44 2.08 16.97
C GLY A 307 44.09 1.38 16.80
N ASP A 308 43.32 1.21 17.88
CA ASP A 308 42.01 0.55 17.85
C ASP A 308 41.04 1.27 16.90
N GLU A 309 40.34 0.49 16.08
CA GLU A 309 39.28 0.98 15.21
C GLU A 309 37.93 1.02 15.96
N TYR A 310 37.02 1.92 15.57
CA TYR A 310 35.66 1.94 16.16
C TYR A 310 34.90 0.61 16.00
N LEU A 311 35.24 -0.16 14.96
CA LEU A 311 34.68 -1.48 14.71
C LEU A 311 34.98 -2.43 15.88
N ASP A 312 36.22 -2.41 16.38
CA ASP A 312 36.67 -3.27 17.46
C ASP A 312 36.04 -2.90 18.81
N LEU A 313 35.68 -1.62 18.97
CA LEU A 313 35.00 -1.10 20.16
C LEU A 313 33.47 -1.30 20.13
N THR A 314 32.90 -1.67 18.99
CA THR A 314 31.45 -1.83 18.85
C THR A 314 31.05 -3.21 19.36
N ALA A 315 30.44 -3.26 20.55
CA ALA A 315 29.95 -4.51 21.13
C ALA A 315 28.87 -5.16 20.25
N ASP A 316 28.97 -6.47 20.05
CA ASP A 316 27.86 -7.24 19.48
C ASP A 316 26.67 -7.21 20.46
N THR A 317 25.50 -6.89 19.93
CA THR A 317 24.24 -6.86 20.68
C THR A 317 23.50 -8.19 20.64
N ALA A 318 24.10 -9.21 20.01
CA ALA A 318 23.62 -10.58 20.08
C ALA A 318 23.56 -11.06 21.54
N ALA A 319 22.52 -11.83 21.85
CA ALA A 319 22.31 -12.36 23.18
C ALA A 319 23.52 -13.19 23.63
N GLY A 320 24.04 -12.89 24.82
CA GLY A 320 25.17 -13.60 25.37
C GLY A 320 24.84 -15.07 25.66
N PRO A 321 25.84 -15.98 25.78
CA PRO A 321 25.59 -17.38 26.12
C PRO A 321 24.77 -17.57 27.39
N VAL A 322 24.93 -16.68 28.38
CA VAL A 322 24.15 -16.69 29.63
C VAL A 322 22.68 -16.40 29.36
N GLU A 323 22.37 -15.34 28.60
CA GLU A 323 20.99 -14.98 28.23
C GLU A 323 20.32 -16.09 27.42
N VAL A 324 21.06 -16.74 26.51
CA VAL A 324 20.56 -17.90 25.76
C VAL A 324 20.24 -19.08 26.68
N VAL A 325 21.10 -19.39 27.65
CA VAL A 325 20.85 -20.46 28.62
C VAL A 325 19.65 -20.14 29.52
N GLU A 326 19.53 -18.90 30.00
CA GLU A 326 18.39 -18.44 30.79
C GLU A 326 17.08 -18.51 29.99
N TYR A 327 17.12 -18.14 28.71
CA TYR A 327 15.99 -18.26 27.80
C TYR A 327 15.58 -19.73 27.60
N LEU A 328 16.53 -20.62 27.37
CA LEU A 328 16.27 -22.06 27.21
C LEU A 328 15.74 -22.70 28.49
N ASP A 329 16.28 -22.33 29.66
CA ASP A 329 15.79 -22.79 30.97
C ASP A 329 14.37 -22.29 31.24
N THR A 330 14.08 -21.03 30.90
CA THR A 330 12.73 -20.47 30.97
C THR A 330 11.76 -21.26 30.08
N LEU A 331 12.14 -21.55 28.84
CA LEU A 331 11.31 -22.34 27.93
C LEU A 331 11.05 -23.76 28.46
N ALA A 332 12.08 -24.42 28.99
CA ALA A 332 11.96 -25.75 29.58
C ALA A 332 10.99 -25.76 30.77
N LYS A 333 11.09 -24.77 31.67
CA LYS A 333 10.19 -24.62 32.82
C LYS A 333 8.75 -24.33 32.39
N VAL A 334 8.54 -23.47 31.39
CA VAL A 334 7.20 -23.18 30.86
C VAL A 334 6.60 -24.45 30.24
N ASP A 335 7.37 -25.23 29.50
CA ASP A 335 6.90 -26.51 28.93
C ASP A 335 6.58 -27.56 30.00
N GLU A 336 7.39 -27.62 31.07
CA GLU A 336 7.13 -28.47 32.24
C GLU A 336 5.79 -28.09 32.91
N ILE A 337 5.55 -26.79 33.16
CA ILE A 337 4.31 -26.30 33.75
C ILE A 337 3.11 -26.59 32.84
N MET A 338 3.23 -26.32 31.54
CA MET A 338 2.17 -26.63 30.57
C MET A 338 1.83 -28.13 30.57
N THR A 339 2.85 -28.99 30.61
CA THR A 339 2.69 -30.45 30.63
C THR A 339 2.04 -30.97 31.91
N LYS A 340 2.31 -30.33 33.06
CA LYS A 340 1.72 -30.70 34.35
C LYS A 340 0.25 -30.29 34.48
N VAL A 341 -0.14 -29.17 33.89
CA VAL A 341 -1.42 -28.50 34.20
C VAL A 341 -2.43 -28.62 33.07
N LEU A 342 -2.00 -28.47 31.81
CA LEU A 342 -2.91 -28.40 30.68
C LEU A 342 -3.20 -29.79 30.15
N ASP A 343 -4.45 -30.02 29.76
CA ASP A 343 -4.82 -31.19 28.97
C ASP A 343 -3.97 -31.23 27.67
N PRO A 344 -3.58 -32.41 27.15
CA PRO A 344 -2.72 -32.51 25.98
C PRO A 344 -3.22 -31.73 24.75
N GLU A 345 -4.53 -31.68 24.54
CA GLU A 345 -5.20 -30.92 23.48
C GLU A 345 -5.06 -29.40 23.69
N LEU A 346 -5.24 -28.91 24.92
CA LEU A 346 -5.06 -27.50 25.25
C LEU A 346 -3.60 -27.06 25.12
N ARG A 347 -2.66 -27.93 25.49
CA ARG A 347 -1.22 -27.71 25.33
C ARG A 347 -0.85 -27.61 23.86
N ASP A 348 -1.27 -28.56 23.02
CA ASP A 348 -0.95 -28.55 21.58
C ASP A 348 -1.53 -27.31 20.87
N ILE A 349 -2.78 -26.93 21.18
CA ILE A 349 -3.39 -25.69 20.65
C ILE A 349 -2.57 -24.45 21.04
N LEU A 350 -2.09 -24.38 22.28
CA LEU A 350 -1.30 -23.25 22.77
C LEU A 350 0.11 -23.24 22.16
N GLN A 351 0.74 -24.42 22.04
CA GLN A 351 2.06 -24.58 21.42
C GLN A 351 2.02 -24.20 19.93
N ARG A 352 1.04 -24.69 19.16
CA ARG A 352 0.88 -24.31 17.74
C ARG A 352 0.56 -22.83 17.56
N ASN A 353 -0.29 -22.24 18.41
CA ASN A 353 -0.65 -20.83 18.23
C ASN A 353 0.51 -19.87 18.50
N HIS A 354 1.44 -20.23 19.38
CA HIS A 354 2.57 -19.39 19.79
C HIS A 354 3.93 -19.85 19.25
N GLY A 355 3.98 -20.96 18.51
CA GLY A 355 5.22 -21.56 18.01
C GLY A 355 6.14 -22.11 19.11
N LEU A 356 5.57 -22.59 20.22
CA LEU A 356 6.35 -23.20 21.30
C LEU A 356 6.69 -24.65 20.95
N GLY A 357 7.78 -25.19 21.48
CA GLY A 357 8.15 -26.60 21.25
C GLY A 357 8.60 -26.93 19.82
N GLY A 358 9.01 -25.93 19.04
CA GLY A 358 9.48 -26.09 17.67
C GLY A 358 8.39 -26.11 16.60
N TYR A 359 7.13 -25.86 16.98
CA TYR A 359 6.07 -25.61 16.00
C TYR A 359 6.25 -24.24 15.34
N GLU A 360 5.91 -24.13 14.06
CA GLU A 360 5.72 -22.82 13.41
C GLU A 360 4.44 -22.17 13.95
N PRO A 361 4.42 -20.87 14.29
CA PRO A 361 3.21 -20.20 14.76
C PRO A 361 2.05 -20.30 13.74
N GLN A 362 0.97 -20.96 14.14
CA GLN A 362 -0.22 -21.18 13.31
C GLN A 362 -1.37 -20.24 13.70
N ASP A 363 -2.12 -19.80 12.70
CA ASP A 363 -3.33 -19.02 12.92
C ASP A 363 -4.47 -19.90 13.50
N LEU A 364 -5.46 -19.27 14.14
CA LEU A 364 -6.57 -20.00 14.76
C LEU A 364 -7.44 -20.74 13.74
N SER A 365 -7.42 -20.34 12.46
CA SER A 365 -8.15 -21.04 11.40
C SER A 365 -7.49 -22.37 11.07
N THR A 366 -6.16 -22.38 10.86
CA THR A 366 -5.37 -23.59 10.59
C THR A 366 -5.41 -24.56 11.77
N ILE A 367 -5.34 -24.04 13.00
CA ILE A 367 -5.50 -24.86 14.20
C ILE A 367 -6.91 -25.45 14.24
N GLY A 368 -7.96 -24.67 13.95
CA GLY A 368 -9.33 -25.20 13.86
C GLY A 368 -9.46 -26.33 12.82
N GLN A 369 -8.89 -26.15 11.63
CA GLN A 369 -8.87 -27.16 10.57
C GLN A 369 -8.14 -28.43 11.00
N THR A 370 -7.01 -28.31 11.71
CA THR A 370 -6.24 -29.47 12.22
C THR A 370 -7.06 -30.36 13.14
N TYR A 371 -8.04 -29.78 13.84
CA TYR A 371 -8.93 -30.49 14.77
C TYR A 371 -10.33 -30.80 14.19
N ASP A 372 -10.57 -30.52 12.89
CA ASP A 372 -11.89 -30.57 12.27
C ASP A 372 -12.95 -29.73 13.00
N ARG A 373 -12.55 -28.55 13.50
CA ARG A 373 -13.38 -27.61 14.26
C ARG A 373 -13.35 -26.21 13.67
N SER A 374 -14.26 -25.35 14.13
CA SER A 374 -14.28 -23.95 13.72
C SER A 374 -13.15 -23.14 14.37
N ARG A 375 -12.73 -22.07 13.69
CA ARG A 375 -11.81 -21.04 14.25
C ARG A 375 -12.27 -20.52 15.63
N THR A 376 -13.57 -20.36 15.81
CA THR A 376 -14.16 -19.89 17.09
C THR A 376 -13.96 -20.88 18.23
N TRP A 377 -14.02 -22.17 17.94
CA TRP A 377 -13.73 -23.23 18.91
C TRP A 377 -12.25 -23.19 19.32
N ALA A 378 -11.33 -23.10 18.36
CA ALA A 378 -9.88 -23.02 18.64
C ALA A 378 -9.54 -21.79 19.51
N GLY A 379 -10.14 -20.63 19.20
CA GLY A 379 -10.02 -19.43 20.03
C GLY A 379 -10.57 -19.61 21.45
N GLY A 380 -11.67 -20.37 21.60
CA GLY A 380 -12.23 -20.73 22.90
C GLY A 380 -11.29 -21.60 23.73
N GLN A 381 -10.70 -22.64 23.13
CA GLN A 381 -9.74 -23.52 23.80
C GLN A 381 -8.46 -22.79 24.17
N ARG A 382 -7.90 -21.96 23.29
CA ARG A 382 -6.74 -21.11 23.61
C ARG A 382 -7.01 -20.22 24.82
N ASN A 383 -8.15 -19.53 24.84
CA ASN A 383 -8.49 -18.64 25.97
C ASN A 383 -8.72 -19.43 27.26
N ARG A 384 -9.25 -20.65 27.18
CA ARG A 384 -9.36 -21.56 28.32
C ARG A 384 -7.98 -21.97 28.84
N ALA A 385 -7.06 -22.38 27.97
CA ALA A 385 -5.68 -22.72 28.32
C ALA A 385 -4.98 -21.53 29.00
N LEU A 386 -5.06 -20.33 28.41
CA LEU A 386 -4.51 -19.11 29.00
C LEU A 386 -5.16 -18.74 30.34
N SER A 387 -6.46 -18.97 30.52
CA SER A 387 -7.12 -18.74 31.80
C SER A 387 -6.62 -19.67 32.89
N ILE A 388 -6.29 -20.92 32.55
CA ILE A 388 -5.69 -21.88 33.48
C ILE A 388 -4.27 -21.43 33.83
N MET A 389 -3.44 -21.11 32.83
CA MET A 389 -2.06 -20.61 33.03
C MET A 389 -2.01 -19.30 33.84
N ARG A 390 -3.04 -18.45 33.74
CA ARG A 390 -3.16 -17.20 34.51
C ARG A 390 -3.59 -17.40 35.97
N HIS A 391 -3.85 -18.63 36.41
CA HIS A 391 -4.19 -18.89 37.81
C HIS A 391 -3.06 -18.39 38.74
N PRO A 392 -3.34 -17.71 39.86
CA PRO A 392 -2.32 -17.03 40.66
C PRO A 392 -1.16 -17.92 41.14
N VAL A 393 -1.43 -19.21 41.38
CA VAL A 393 -0.39 -20.18 41.79
C VAL A 393 0.60 -20.44 40.66
N LEU A 394 0.09 -20.78 39.47
CA LEU A 394 0.90 -21.05 38.29
C LEU A 394 1.58 -19.79 37.78
N ARG A 395 0.88 -18.66 37.87
CA ARG A 395 1.44 -17.36 37.56
C ARG A 395 2.67 -17.07 38.42
N ARG A 396 2.65 -17.33 39.73
CA ARG A 396 3.83 -17.16 40.60
C ARG A 396 4.95 -18.14 40.26
N GLU A 397 4.62 -19.36 39.85
CA GLU A 397 5.60 -20.36 39.43
C GLU A 397 6.29 -19.95 38.12
N ILE A 398 5.52 -19.47 37.15
CA ILE A 398 6.02 -18.91 35.88
C ILE A 398 6.80 -17.62 36.13
N GLU A 399 6.29 -16.71 36.96
CA GLU A 399 7.00 -15.47 37.35
C GLU A 399 8.30 -15.77 38.12
N GLY A 400 8.33 -16.84 38.92
CA GLY A 400 9.55 -17.32 39.58
C GLY A 400 10.52 -18.01 38.62
N ALA A 401 10.01 -18.67 37.57
CA ALA A 401 10.80 -19.27 36.50
C ALA A 401 11.44 -18.21 35.58
N LEU A 402 10.73 -17.12 35.33
CA LEU A 402 11.18 -15.92 34.61
C LEU A 402 12.14 -15.05 35.46
N ALA A 403 12.97 -15.67 36.30
CA ALA A 403 13.60 -15.12 37.50
C ALA A 403 13.96 -13.61 37.49
N ASP A 404 13.70 -13.00 38.66
CA ASP A 404 13.91 -11.62 39.12
C ASP A 404 14.60 -10.67 38.11
N PRO A 405 13.89 -9.70 37.49
CA PRO A 405 14.46 -8.74 36.54
C PRO A 405 15.55 -7.84 37.14
N SER A 406 15.91 -8.00 38.40
CA SER A 406 17.07 -7.38 39.04
C SER A 406 18.41 -7.56 38.29
N HIS A 407 18.55 -8.60 37.45
CA HIS A 407 19.71 -8.75 36.55
C HIS A 407 19.52 -8.10 35.16
N LEU A 408 18.29 -7.70 34.82
CA LEU A 408 17.91 -7.00 33.59
C LEU A 408 17.67 -5.49 33.81
N THR A 409 17.80 -4.99 35.04
CA THR A 409 17.68 -3.56 35.35
C THR A 409 18.98 -2.81 35.08
N ASP A 410 19.31 -2.64 33.79
CA ASP A 410 19.84 -1.37 33.31
C ASP A 410 18.80 -0.73 32.37
N GLY A 411 17.77 -0.17 33.02
CA GLY A 411 17.04 1.01 32.54
C GLY A 411 16.14 0.90 31.29
N THR A 412 14.93 0.36 31.41
CA THR A 412 13.77 0.87 30.63
C THR A 412 12.42 0.58 31.31
N PRO A 413 11.50 1.56 31.47
CA PRO A 413 10.22 1.37 32.14
C PRO A 413 9.08 1.02 31.15
N ILE A 414 8.67 -0.24 31.08
CA ILE A 414 7.62 -0.74 30.16
C ILE A 414 6.18 -0.62 30.74
N LEU A 415 6.02 -0.37 32.06
CA LEU A 415 4.70 -0.49 32.72
C LEU A 415 3.79 0.76 32.68
N ALA A 416 4.15 1.83 31.95
CA ALA A 416 3.34 3.05 31.85
C ALA A 416 2.13 2.96 30.89
N ASP A 417 2.08 1.97 29.99
CA ASP A 417 1.18 1.95 28.82
C ASP A 417 -0.26 1.44 29.05
N ALA A 418 -0.56 0.86 30.22
CA ALA A 418 -1.93 0.38 30.48
C ALA A 418 -2.94 1.53 30.71
N LYS A 419 -2.47 2.74 31.02
CA LYS A 419 -3.31 3.91 31.33
C LYS A 419 -3.66 4.73 30.07
N SER A 420 -2.76 4.75 29.08
CA SER A 420 -2.93 5.38 27.77
C SER A 420 -3.99 4.66 26.92
N ALA A 421 -4.04 3.32 26.99
CA ALA A 421 -5.01 2.50 26.25
C ALA A 421 -6.48 2.85 26.61
N ARG A 422 -6.82 3.07 27.88
CA ARG A 422 -8.21 3.42 28.31
C ARG A 422 -8.66 4.82 27.90
N LEU A 423 -7.72 5.75 27.67
CA LEU A 423 -8.02 7.09 27.19
C LEU A 423 -8.35 7.10 25.69
N SER A 424 -7.71 6.22 24.91
CA SER A 424 -7.92 6.10 23.47
C SER A 424 -9.33 5.62 23.10
N GLU A 425 -9.90 4.69 23.86
CA GLU A 425 -11.22 4.10 23.61
C GLU A 425 -12.36 5.11 23.82
N ARG A 426 -12.20 6.01 24.79
CA ARG A 426 -13.11 7.15 25.04
C ARG A 426 -13.02 8.21 23.93
N GLN A 427 -11.82 8.48 23.42
CA GLN A 427 -11.61 9.41 22.31
C GLN A 427 -12.27 8.89 21.01
N ALA A 428 -12.19 7.58 20.75
CA ALA A 428 -12.79 6.92 19.60
C ALA A 428 -14.34 6.94 19.60
N TYR A 429 -14.99 6.98 20.77
CA TYR A 429 -16.45 7.11 20.87
C TYR A 429 -16.92 8.55 20.58
N VAL A 430 -16.21 9.56 21.10
CA VAL A 430 -16.54 10.97 20.89
C VAL A 430 -16.30 11.39 19.42
N ALA A 431 -15.23 10.89 18.80
CA ALA A 431 -14.97 11.10 17.37
C ALA A 431 -16.11 10.57 16.49
N ARG A 432 -16.62 9.35 16.77
CA ARG A 432 -17.76 8.76 16.06
C ARG A 432 -19.04 9.59 16.14
N TRP A 433 -19.28 10.26 17.28
CA TRP A 433 -20.46 11.09 17.47
C TRP A 433 -20.34 12.48 16.83
N LEU A 434 -19.15 13.10 16.92
CA LEU A 434 -18.88 14.41 16.29
C LEU A 434 -18.87 14.33 14.77
N LEU A 435 -18.48 13.19 14.19
CA LEU A 435 -18.46 12.93 12.75
C LEU A 435 -19.84 12.56 12.17
N GLY A 436 -20.93 12.67 12.95
CA GLY A 436 -22.29 12.71 12.41
C GLY A 436 -22.88 11.36 11.98
N HIS A 437 -22.33 10.22 12.39
CA HIS A 437 -22.99 8.93 12.16
C HIS A 437 -24.14 8.71 13.16
N GLY A 438 -25.32 9.29 12.87
CA GLY A 438 -26.60 8.78 13.42
C GLY A 438 -27.60 9.77 14.03
N GLY A 439 -27.67 11.04 13.64
CA GLY A 439 -28.79 11.91 14.05
C GLY A 439 -28.86 13.23 13.27
N PRO A 440 -30.05 13.83 13.09
CA PRO A 440 -30.22 15.04 12.28
C PRO A 440 -29.45 16.24 12.87
N PRO A 441 -29.04 17.21 12.03
CA PRO A 441 -28.29 18.38 12.49
C PRO A 441 -29.18 19.24 13.41
N GLU A 442 -28.92 19.17 14.71
CA GLU A 442 -29.56 20.05 15.69
C GLU A 442 -29.02 21.49 15.51
N SER A 443 -29.92 22.45 15.26
CA SER A 443 -29.61 23.87 15.19
C SER A 443 -29.16 24.41 16.56
N GLY A 444 -27.93 24.90 16.62
CA GLY A 444 -27.34 25.55 17.79
C GLY A 444 -25.89 25.94 17.50
N THR A 445 -25.36 26.93 18.22
CA THR A 445 -23.96 27.33 18.03
C THR A 445 -23.02 26.17 18.41
N PRO A 446 -21.81 26.09 17.83
CA PRO A 446 -20.84 25.02 18.17
C PRO A 446 -20.62 24.86 19.68
N GLN A 447 -20.64 25.96 20.43
CA GLN A 447 -20.54 25.97 21.90
C GLN A 447 -21.75 25.32 22.57
N GLN A 448 -22.98 25.60 22.12
CA GLN A 448 -24.20 24.95 22.63
C GLN A 448 -24.22 23.45 22.34
N ARG A 449 -23.63 23.00 21.22
CA ARG A 449 -23.48 21.57 20.90
C ARG A 449 -22.45 20.89 21.82
N ILE A 450 -21.34 21.58 22.12
CA ILE A 450 -20.30 21.13 23.06
C ILE A 450 -20.85 21.03 24.49
N ASP A 451 -21.56 22.06 24.97
CA ASP A 451 -22.10 22.11 26.34
C ASP A 451 -23.19 21.04 26.55
N LYS A 452 -24.00 20.76 25.52
CA LYS A 452 -25.02 19.70 25.55
C LYS A 452 -24.43 18.28 25.52
N VAL A 453 -23.28 18.08 24.86
CA VAL A 453 -22.51 16.81 24.91
C VAL A 453 -21.87 16.63 26.28
N ALA A 454 -21.27 17.69 26.82
CA ALA A 454 -20.67 17.73 28.15
C ALA A 454 -21.71 17.33 29.23
N ASP A 455 -22.92 17.91 29.17
CA ASP A 455 -24.03 17.56 30.07
C ASP A 455 -24.49 16.10 29.93
N ARG A 456 -24.61 15.59 28.69
CA ARG A 456 -25.09 14.23 28.42
C ARG A 456 -24.09 13.16 28.83
N MET A 457 -22.80 13.47 28.76
CA MET A 457 -21.69 12.57 29.11
C MET A 457 -21.16 12.79 30.53
N LYS A 458 -21.65 13.81 31.25
CA LYS A 458 -21.16 14.23 32.58
C LYS A 458 -19.65 14.48 32.61
N ILE A 459 -19.11 15.04 31.52
CA ILE A 459 -17.70 15.46 31.38
C ILE A 459 -17.66 16.97 31.17
N SER A 460 -16.53 17.62 31.45
CA SER A 460 -16.46 19.08 31.31
C SER A 460 -16.47 19.51 29.84
N SER A 461 -17.05 20.67 29.53
CA SER A 461 -17.05 21.21 28.17
C SER A 461 -15.64 21.51 27.64
N GLU A 462 -14.66 21.73 28.53
CA GLU A 462 -13.23 21.83 28.23
C GLU A 462 -12.63 20.49 27.76
N GLU A 463 -13.00 19.36 28.40
CA GLU A 463 -12.58 18.03 27.93
C GLU A 463 -13.16 17.70 26.55
N VAL A 464 -14.40 18.10 26.29
CA VAL A 464 -15.04 17.93 24.98
C VAL A 464 -14.35 18.80 23.91
N LYS A 465 -13.97 20.04 24.24
CA LYS A 465 -13.19 20.93 23.36
C LYS A 465 -11.81 20.37 23.05
N TRP A 466 -11.13 19.85 24.07
CA TRP A 466 -9.82 19.23 23.89
C TRP A 466 -9.90 18.03 22.96
N ILE A 467 -10.88 17.13 23.17
CA ILE A 467 -11.10 15.98 22.28
C ILE A 467 -11.45 16.42 20.85
N ALA A 468 -12.31 17.44 20.69
CA ALA A 468 -12.66 17.98 19.37
C ALA A 468 -11.45 18.61 18.65
N MET A 469 -10.56 19.27 19.39
CA MET A 469 -9.31 19.82 18.88
C MET A 469 -8.34 18.71 18.47
N THR A 470 -8.21 17.65 19.26
CA THR A 470 -7.37 16.48 18.92
C THR A 470 -7.89 15.77 17.67
N VAL A 471 -9.20 15.56 17.54
CA VAL A 471 -9.81 14.99 16.33
C VAL A 471 -9.56 15.89 15.11
N LYS A 472 -9.66 17.21 15.26
CA LYS A 472 -9.32 18.18 14.19
C LYS A 472 -7.83 18.12 13.82
N MET A 473 -6.94 17.91 14.79
CA MET A 473 -5.49 17.77 14.55
C MET A 473 -5.17 16.46 13.82
N VAL A 474 -5.83 15.35 14.14
CA VAL A 474 -5.72 14.08 13.41
C VAL A 474 -6.25 14.23 11.98
N MET A 475 -7.43 14.84 11.79
CA MET A 475 -8.03 15.08 10.47
C MET A 475 -7.23 16.05 9.59
N THR A 476 -6.38 16.89 10.18
CA THR A 476 -5.50 17.83 9.45
C THR A 476 -4.06 17.32 9.30
N GLY A 477 -3.81 16.04 9.61
CA GLY A 477 -2.50 15.41 9.45
C GLY A 477 -1.44 15.89 10.45
N LYS A 478 -1.85 16.49 11.57
CA LYS A 478 -0.94 16.99 12.61
C LYS A 478 -0.54 15.94 13.65
N ILE A 479 -1.17 14.76 13.64
CA ILE A 479 -0.86 13.59 14.49
C ILE A 479 -1.08 12.32 13.62
N PRO A 480 -0.20 11.30 13.67
CA PRO A 480 -0.34 10.08 12.86
C PRO A 480 -1.59 9.26 13.23
N PRO A 481 -2.21 8.56 12.26
CA PRO A 481 -3.40 7.74 12.49
C PRO A 481 -3.05 6.45 13.26
N THR A 482 -3.86 6.11 14.26
CA THR A 482 -3.79 4.84 14.99
C THR A 482 -4.75 3.80 14.39
N ASP A 483 -4.64 2.54 14.82
CA ASP A 483 -5.48 1.37 14.42
C ASP A 483 -6.99 1.64 14.36
N ALA A 484 -7.47 2.63 15.12
CA ALA A 484 -8.87 3.05 15.13
C ALA A 484 -9.39 3.65 13.81
N LEU A 485 -8.51 4.04 12.87
CA LEU A 485 -8.89 4.65 11.58
C LEU A 485 -8.87 3.67 10.39
N TYR A 486 -8.11 2.58 10.46
CA TYR A 486 -8.00 1.61 9.36
C TYR A 486 -9.25 0.73 9.22
N ALA A 487 -9.87 0.32 10.33
CA ALA A 487 -11.07 -0.51 10.29
C ALA A 487 -12.29 0.19 9.62
N PRO A 488 -12.57 1.49 9.87
CA PRO A 488 -13.58 2.24 9.12
C PRO A 488 -13.24 2.42 7.64
N ALA A 489 -11.97 2.67 7.29
CA ALA A 489 -11.54 2.88 5.92
C ALA A 489 -11.66 1.59 5.08
N THR A 490 -11.20 0.47 5.62
CA THR A 490 -11.34 -0.86 5.00
C THR A 490 -12.82 -1.19 4.79
N LYS A 491 -13.67 -0.97 5.80
CA LYS A 491 -15.12 -1.19 5.69
C LYS A 491 -15.78 -0.30 4.62
N ALA A 492 -15.32 0.95 4.46
CA ALA A 492 -15.82 1.84 3.43
C ALA A 492 -15.38 1.40 2.01
N ALA A 493 -14.13 0.95 1.86
CA ALA A 493 -13.58 0.42 0.62
C ALA A 493 -14.29 -0.88 0.20
N THR A 494 -14.48 -1.84 1.11
CA THR A 494 -15.26 -3.06 0.86
C THR A 494 -16.70 -2.74 0.44
N GLY A 495 -17.32 -1.74 1.07
CA GLY A 495 -18.65 -1.29 0.69
C GLY A 495 -18.69 -0.63 -0.71
N ALA A 496 -17.63 0.08 -1.11
CA ALA A 496 -17.52 0.66 -2.45
C ALA A 496 -17.30 -0.43 -3.51
N TYR A 497 -16.43 -1.40 -3.23
CA TYR A 497 -16.19 -2.56 -4.08
C TYR A 497 -17.49 -3.30 -4.40
N GLN A 498 -18.29 -3.62 -3.38
CA GLN A 498 -19.55 -4.33 -3.59
C GLN A 498 -20.51 -3.56 -4.50
N ARG A 499 -20.60 -2.24 -4.35
CA ARG A 499 -21.45 -1.40 -5.20
C ARG A 499 -20.97 -1.34 -6.66
N VAL A 500 -19.66 -1.26 -6.88
CA VAL A 500 -19.09 -1.27 -8.24
C VAL A 500 -19.32 -2.63 -8.90
N ARG A 501 -19.20 -3.72 -8.14
CA ARG A 501 -19.47 -5.07 -8.61
C ARG A 501 -20.95 -5.29 -8.95
N ASP A 502 -21.87 -4.85 -8.09
CA ASP A 502 -23.30 -4.92 -8.34
C ASP A 502 -23.68 -4.12 -9.61
N MET A 503 -23.03 -2.97 -9.83
CA MET A 503 -23.21 -2.15 -11.04
C MET A 503 -22.66 -2.85 -12.30
N ALA A 504 -21.52 -3.54 -12.21
CA ALA A 504 -20.99 -4.34 -13.31
C ALA A 504 -21.95 -5.47 -13.70
N ASP A 505 -22.54 -6.14 -12.71
CA ASP A 505 -23.54 -7.20 -12.92
C ASP A 505 -24.81 -6.67 -13.62
N GLU A 506 -25.30 -5.50 -13.21
CA GLU A 506 -26.43 -4.84 -13.85
C GLU A 506 -26.13 -4.46 -15.32
N VAL A 507 -24.96 -3.87 -15.58
CA VAL A 507 -24.55 -3.50 -16.94
C VAL A 507 -24.37 -4.73 -17.83
N ARG A 508 -23.88 -5.86 -17.29
CA ARG A 508 -23.83 -7.14 -18.02
C ARG A 508 -25.21 -7.66 -18.37
N GLY A 509 -26.19 -7.51 -17.47
CA GLY A 509 -27.60 -7.81 -17.76
C GLY A 509 -28.14 -7.00 -18.93
N ILE A 510 -27.88 -5.69 -18.93
CA ILE A 510 -28.27 -4.78 -20.03
C ILE A 510 -27.58 -5.18 -21.34
N HIS A 511 -26.28 -5.49 -21.30
CA HIS A 511 -25.54 -5.96 -22.48
C HIS A 511 -26.17 -7.21 -23.10
N ALA A 512 -26.46 -8.21 -22.26
CA ALA A 512 -27.08 -9.46 -22.71
C ALA A 512 -28.47 -9.23 -23.32
N GLU A 513 -29.28 -8.35 -22.73
CA GLU A 513 -30.59 -7.99 -23.27
C GLU A 513 -30.49 -7.27 -24.62
N GLN A 514 -29.57 -6.31 -24.77
CA GLN A 514 -29.37 -5.58 -26.03
C GLN A 514 -28.79 -6.48 -27.11
N GLN A 515 -27.90 -7.41 -26.77
CA GLN A 515 -27.38 -8.40 -27.70
C GLN A 515 -28.51 -9.33 -28.20
N ALA A 516 -29.36 -9.82 -27.30
CA ALA A 516 -30.54 -10.60 -27.68
C ALA A 516 -31.52 -9.79 -28.55
N ARG A 517 -31.68 -8.48 -28.29
CA ARG A 517 -32.50 -7.59 -29.12
C ARG A 517 -31.89 -7.40 -30.51
N ALA A 518 -30.58 -7.22 -30.60
CA ALA A 518 -29.86 -7.10 -31.87
C ALA A 518 -29.98 -8.39 -32.69
N GLU A 519 -29.89 -9.56 -32.06
CA GLU A 519 -30.07 -10.85 -32.73
C GLU A 519 -31.50 -11.03 -33.25
N ARG A 520 -32.52 -10.67 -32.46
CA ARG A 520 -33.93 -10.67 -32.92
C ARG A 520 -34.15 -9.71 -34.09
N ALA A 521 -33.56 -8.51 -34.03
CA ALA A 521 -33.66 -7.52 -35.11
C ALA A 521 -32.96 -7.99 -36.39
N ARG A 522 -31.79 -8.65 -36.28
CA ARG A 522 -31.11 -9.28 -37.42
C ARG A 522 -31.94 -10.41 -38.03
N ALA A 523 -32.55 -11.26 -37.19
CA ALA A 523 -33.44 -12.32 -37.66
C ALA A 523 -34.68 -11.76 -38.37
N ALA A 524 -35.29 -10.69 -37.84
CA ALA A 524 -36.40 -10.00 -38.48
C ALA A 524 -35.99 -9.37 -39.82
N ALA A 525 -34.83 -8.70 -39.87
CA ALA A 525 -34.28 -8.09 -41.08
C ALA A 525 -34.00 -9.13 -42.19
N ALA A 526 -33.59 -10.35 -41.83
CA ALA A 526 -33.37 -11.43 -42.79
C ALA A 526 -34.66 -11.90 -43.48
N THR A 527 -35.83 -11.65 -42.89
CA THR A 527 -37.14 -12.06 -43.42
C THR A 527 -37.96 -10.91 -44.03
N ALA A 528 -37.55 -9.66 -43.79
CA ALA A 528 -38.25 -8.48 -44.27
C ALA A 528 -37.86 -8.11 -45.71
N THR A 529 -38.81 -7.59 -46.48
CA THR A 529 -38.61 -7.10 -47.85
C THR A 529 -39.05 -5.64 -47.98
N GLY A 530 -38.37 -4.86 -48.83
CA GLY A 530 -38.69 -3.44 -49.04
C GLY A 530 -38.33 -2.55 -47.85
N ASP A 531 -39.06 -1.45 -47.66
CA ASP A 531 -38.76 -0.42 -46.64
C ASP A 531 -38.73 -0.97 -45.20
N ALA A 532 -39.46 -2.06 -44.92
CA ALA A 532 -39.43 -2.74 -43.63
C ALA A 532 -38.05 -3.37 -43.31
N ALA A 533 -37.29 -3.77 -44.34
CA ALA A 533 -35.95 -4.30 -44.17
C ALA A 533 -34.94 -3.21 -43.78
N ASP A 534 -35.14 -1.97 -44.24
CA ASP A 534 -34.26 -0.85 -43.90
C ASP A 534 -34.47 -0.39 -42.45
N VAL A 535 -35.72 -0.34 -42.00
CA VAL A 535 -36.04 -0.06 -40.59
C VAL A 535 -35.47 -1.15 -39.68
N ALA A 536 -35.65 -2.44 -40.02
CA ALA A 536 -35.11 -3.54 -39.24
C ALA A 536 -33.56 -3.56 -39.21
N ARG A 537 -32.90 -3.19 -40.31
CA ARG A 537 -31.42 -3.05 -40.35
C ARG A 537 -30.93 -1.90 -39.50
N LYS A 538 -31.64 -0.78 -39.48
CA LYS A 538 -31.34 0.37 -38.61
C LYS A 538 -31.50 0.01 -37.14
N ASP A 539 -32.62 -0.61 -36.77
CA ASP A 539 -32.86 -1.06 -35.39
C ASP A 539 -31.81 -2.09 -34.91
N ALA A 540 -31.37 -2.98 -35.81
CA ALA A 540 -30.30 -3.92 -35.52
C ALA A 540 -28.93 -3.23 -35.32
N ALA A 541 -28.64 -2.19 -36.10
CA ALA A 541 -27.42 -1.40 -35.95
C ALA A 541 -27.42 -0.59 -34.64
N ASP A 542 -28.54 0.03 -34.29
CA ASP A 542 -28.70 0.81 -33.06
C ASP A 542 -28.61 -0.08 -31.81
N ALA A 543 -29.23 -1.27 -31.84
CA ALA A 543 -29.12 -2.26 -30.77
C ALA A 543 -27.70 -2.80 -30.62
N ALA A 544 -27.00 -3.07 -31.73
CA ALA A 544 -25.60 -3.50 -31.71
C ALA A 544 -24.66 -2.42 -31.16
N ASN A 545 -24.90 -1.16 -31.49
CA ASN A 545 -24.13 -0.03 -30.95
C ASN A 545 -24.35 0.12 -29.44
N THR A 546 -25.61 -0.03 -28.98
CA THR A 546 -25.95 0.04 -27.55
C THR A 546 -25.34 -1.13 -26.77
N ALA A 547 -25.33 -2.34 -27.34
CA ALA A 547 -24.61 -3.47 -26.77
C ALA A 547 -23.11 -3.17 -26.64
N ASN A 548 -22.47 -2.63 -27.67
CA ASN A 548 -21.03 -2.31 -27.58
C ASN A 548 -20.72 -1.27 -26.48
N ILE A 549 -21.58 -0.27 -26.30
CA ILE A 549 -21.46 0.71 -25.21
C ILE A 549 -21.61 0.04 -23.84
N ALA A 550 -22.60 -0.84 -23.66
CA ALA A 550 -22.80 -1.57 -22.41
C ALA A 550 -21.59 -2.48 -22.09
N ARG A 551 -20.99 -3.12 -23.10
CA ARG A 551 -19.77 -3.92 -22.93
C ARG A 551 -18.58 -3.08 -22.43
N ILE A 552 -18.37 -1.89 -23.02
CA ILE A 552 -17.30 -0.98 -22.59
C ILE A 552 -17.54 -0.49 -21.16
N ALA A 553 -18.79 -0.18 -20.81
CA ALA A 553 -19.16 0.23 -19.46
C ALA A 553 -18.95 -0.89 -18.42
N ALA A 554 -19.28 -2.15 -18.76
CA ALA A 554 -19.03 -3.30 -17.88
C ALA A 554 -17.53 -3.49 -17.63
N SER A 555 -16.71 -3.42 -18.68
CA SER A 555 -15.24 -3.52 -18.58
C SER A 555 -14.66 -2.44 -17.65
N ALA A 556 -15.11 -1.19 -17.79
CA ALA A 556 -14.65 -0.09 -16.94
C ALA A 556 -15.06 -0.28 -15.45
N CYS A 557 -16.20 -0.93 -15.19
CA CYS A 557 -16.60 -1.27 -13.82
C CYS A 557 -15.76 -2.40 -13.23
N GLU A 558 -15.35 -3.38 -14.05
CA GLU A 558 -14.44 -4.45 -13.64
C GLU A 558 -13.04 -3.89 -13.30
N ASP A 559 -12.48 -3.03 -14.15
CA ASP A 559 -11.19 -2.36 -13.89
C ASP A 559 -11.22 -1.53 -12.58
N ALA A 560 -12.35 -0.85 -12.32
CA ALA A 560 -12.55 -0.10 -11.08
C ALA A 560 -12.71 -1.01 -9.84
N ALA A 561 -13.33 -2.19 -10.01
CA ALA A 561 -13.46 -3.17 -8.94
C ALA A 561 -12.09 -3.75 -8.57
N ASP A 562 -11.27 -4.10 -9.56
CA ASP A 562 -9.91 -4.62 -9.36
C ASP A 562 -9.02 -3.59 -8.65
N THR A 563 -9.12 -2.31 -9.06
CA THR A 563 -8.42 -1.20 -8.36
C THR A 563 -8.83 -1.10 -6.88
N LEU A 564 -10.10 -1.35 -6.56
CA LEU A 564 -10.58 -1.33 -5.17
C LEU A 564 -10.12 -2.54 -4.37
N VAL A 565 -9.94 -3.71 -5.00
CA VAL A 565 -9.33 -4.89 -4.36
C VAL A 565 -7.88 -4.58 -3.98
N ASP A 566 -7.09 -4.03 -4.91
CA ASP A 566 -5.70 -3.61 -4.64
C ASP A 566 -5.61 -2.63 -3.47
N ILE A 567 -6.56 -1.70 -3.36
CA ILE A 567 -6.62 -0.74 -2.24
C ILE A 567 -6.96 -1.45 -0.93
N ILE A 568 -7.90 -2.40 -0.93
CA ILE A 568 -8.28 -3.17 0.26
C ILE A 568 -7.09 -4.02 0.73
N GLU A 569 -6.43 -4.74 -0.17
CA GLU A 569 -5.26 -5.57 0.14
C GLU A 569 -4.13 -4.72 0.74
N ARG A 570 -3.82 -3.56 0.16
CA ARG A 570 -2.81 -2.64 0.72
C ARG A 570 -3.19 -2.08 2.10
N LEU A 571 -4.47 -1.81 2.34
CA LEU A 571 -4.95 -1.36 3.66
C LEU A 571 -4.84 -2.47 4.70
N GLU A 572 -5.09 -3.73 4.31
CA GLU A 572 -4.94 -4.90 5.16
C GLU A 572 -3.47 -5.24 5.43
N GLU A 573 -2.59 -5.13 4.43
CA GLU A 573 -1.13 -5.22 4.57
C GLU A 573 -0.58 -4.14 5.53
N TRP A 574 -1.06 -2.90 5.41
CA TRP A 574 -0.68 -1.81 6.33
C TRP A 574 -1.19 -2.03 7.75
N ALA A 575 -2.37 -2.65 7.91
CA ALA A 575 -2.90 -3.02 9.22
C ALA A 575 -2.16 -4.22 9.83
N ALA A 576 -1.52 -5.06 9.01
CA ALA A 576 -0.80 -6.26 9.45
C ALA A 576 0.70 -6.02 9.74
N GLY A 577 1.32 -4.99 9.16
CA GLY A 577 2.75 -4.72 9.32
C GLY A 577 3.10 -3.86 10.55
N GLU A 578 3.39 -4.50 11.70
CA GLU A 578 3.77 -3.79 12.93
C GLU A 578 5.27 -3.42 13.03
N GLU A 579 6.13 -3.71 12.04
CA GLU A 579 7.58 -3.46 12.22
C GLU A 579 8.35 -2.98 10.97
N THR A 580 7.90 -3.27 9.75
CA THR A 580 8.63 -2.90 8.52
C THR A 580 8.24 -1.53 7.94
N ALA A 581 7.05 -1.02 8.28
CA ALA A 581 6.57 0.29 7.82
C ALA A 581 7.31 1.48 8.47
N TYR A 582 7.99 1.26 9.61
CA TYR A 582 8.74 2.31 10.30
C TYR A 582 10.02 2.74 9.55
N ARG A 583 10.55 1.90 8.64
CA ARG A 583 11.78 2.18 7.88
C ARG A 583 11.57 2.91 6.55
N HIS A 584 10.38 2.86 5.97
CA HIS A 584 10.12 3.45 4.65
C HIS A 584 9.22 4.69 4.80
N GLY A 585 9.85 5.80 5.18
CA GLY A 585 9.18 7.03 5.57
C GLY A 585 8.18 7.56 4.54
N ARG A 586 6.96 7.91 4.98
CA ARG A 586 5.94 8.48 4.09
C ARG A 586 5.19 9.69 4.67
N ALA A 587 5.19 10.75 3.84
CA ALA A 587 4.13 11.75 3.73
C ALA A 587 3.44 11.71 2.34
N ARG A 588 3.96 10.91 1.39
CA ARG A 588 3.49 10.89 -0.02
C ARG A 588 2.28 9.97 -0.26
N LEU A 589 1.85 9.24 0.76
CA LEU A 589 1.01 8.04 0.60
C LEU A 589 -0.44 8.18 1.02
N VAL A 590 -0.72 9.12 1.94
CA VAL A 590 -2.08 9.36 2.41
C VAL A 590 -2.90 10.06 1.32
N PHE A 591 -2.22 10.69 0.34
CA PHE A 591 -2.83 11.41 -0.76
C PHE A 591 -3.11 10.52 -1.99
N GLU A 592 -2.43 9.38 -2.15
CA GLU A 592 -2.61 8.50 -3.32
C GLU A 592 -4.01 7.85 -3.36
N PRO A 593 -4.55 7.27 -2.26
CA PRO A 593 -5.89 6.68 -2.26
C PRO A 593 -7.00 7.71 -2.48
N VAL A 594 -6.83 8.95 -1.99
CA VAL A 594 -7.78 10.04 -2.20
C VAL A 594 -7.73 10.52 -3.65
N ALA A 595 -6.54 10.71 -4.21
CA ALA A 595 -6.37 11.09 -5.62
C ALA A 595 -6.86 9.98 -6.57
N ILE A 596 -6.69 8.70 -6.22
CA ILE A 596 -7.19 7.56 -6.99
C ILE A 596 -8.72 7.48 -6.92
N MET A 597 -9.33 7.71 -5.74
CA MET A 597 -10.79 7.80 -5.62
C MET A 597 -11.37 9.00 -6.37
N GLU A 598 -10.70 10.16 -6.34
CA GLU A 598 -11.10 11.35 -7.13
C GLU A 598 -10.94 11.10 -8.62
N ALA A 599 -9.88 10.42 -9.06
CA ALA A 599 -9.67 10.05 -10.45
C ALA A 599 -10.71 9.03 -10.95
N ALA A 600 -11.03 8.01 -10.14
CA ALA A 600 -12.07 7.04 -10.46
C ALA A 600 -13.46 7.69 -10.53
N PHE A 601 -13.76 8.62 -9.62
CA PHE A 601 -15.00 9.38 -9.66
C PHE A 601 -15.07 10.32 -10.86
N ALA A 602 -13.96 10.98 -11.23
CA ALA A 602 -13.86 11.81 -12.42
C ALA A 602 -14.00 11.00 -13.71
N ALA A 603 -13.40 9.81 -13.79
CA ALA A 603 -13.53 8.90 -14.93
C ALA A 603 -14.97 8.39 -15.09
N ALA A 604 -15.64 8.00 -14.00
CA ALA A 604 -17.05 7.63 -14.03
C ALA A 604 -17.96 8.79 -14.46
N LEU A 605 -17.66 10.01 -14.02
CA LEU A 605 -18.37 11.22 -14.45
C LEU A 605 -18.14 11.54 -15.93
N GLN A 606 -16.91 11.37 -16.43
CA GLN A 606 -16.58 11.53 -17.84
C GLN A 606 -17.26 10.48 -18.72
N ALA A 607 -17.30 9.21 -18.30
CA ALA A 607 -18.03 8.16 -19.01
C ALA A 607 -19.54 8.43 -19.08
N LYS A 608 -20.12 8.97 -17.99
CA LYS A 608 -21.51 9.45 -17.95
C LYS A 608 -21.75 10.61 -18.93
N GLN A 609 -20.84 11.58 -18.97
CA GLN A 609 -20.92 12.73 -19.86
C GLN A 609 -20.74 12.35 -21.33
N ALA A 610 -19.79 11.46 -21.65
CA ALA A 610 -19.57 10.92 -22.99
C ALA A 610 -20.82 10.19 -23.50
N SER A 611 -21.40 9.31 -22.67
CA SER A 611 -22.65 8.60 -23.00
C SER A 611 -23.82 9.56 -23.29
N ALA A 612 -23.94 10.64 -22.52
CA ALA A 612 -24.95 11.68 -22.73
C ALA A 612 -24.69 12.51 -24.02
N GLN A 613 -23.43 12.77 -24.36
CA GLN A 613 -23.06 13.46 -25.60
C GLN A 613 -23.29 12.59 -26.84
N THR A 614 -22.97 11.30 -26.78
CA THR A 614 -23.21 10.34 -27.88
C THR A 614 -24.71 10.15 -28.12
N ALA A 615 -25.52 10.10 -27.06
CA ALA A 615 -26.98 10.05 -27.18
C ALA A 615 -27.58 11.32 -27.82
N ARG A 616 -27.01 12.51 -27.54
CA ARG A 616 -27.38 13.75 -28.21
C ARG A 616 -26.99 13.75 -29.69
N ALA A 617 -25.81 13.22 -30.02
CA ALA A 617 -25.33 13.13 -31.41
C ALA A 617 -26.14 12.13 -32.26
N ALA A 618 -26.74 11.11 -31.63
CA ALA A 618 -27.56 10.10 -32.30
C ALA A 618 -28.99 10.56 -32.65
N GLY A 619 -29.40 11.79 -32.27
CA GLY A 619 -30.72 12.33 -32.60
C GLY A 619 -31.91 11.64 -31.92
N THR A 620 -31.66 10.74 -30.96
CA THR A 620 -32.70 10.24 -30.06
C THR A 620 -33.20 11.38 -29.19
N ASP A 621 -34.53 11.47 -29.02
CA ASP A 621 -35.22 12.56 -28.32
C ASP A 621 -34.46 12.92 -27.04
N ALA A 622 -33.74 14.04 -27.11
CA ALA A 622 -32.86 14.49 -26.06
C ALA A 622 -33.65 14.74 -24.76
N ALA A 623 -34.97 14.95 -24.84
CA ALA A 623 -35.85 15.06 -23.69
C ALA A 623 -36.17 13.70 -23.04
N ALA A 624 -36.30 12.62 -23.81
CA ALA A 624 -36.55 11.28 -23.28
C ALA A 624 -35.28 10.65 -22.66
N VAL A 625 -34.12 10.89 -23.27
CA VAL A 625 -32.83 10.44 -22.70
C VAL A 625 -32.39 11.35 -21.55
N ALA A 626 -32.61 12.68 -21.62
CA ALA A 626 -32.44 13.55 -20.47
C ALA A 626 -33.41 13.14 -19.35
N ALA A 627 -34.66 12.81 -19.62
CA ALA A 627 -35.61 12.32 -18.60
C ALA A 627 -35.21 10.94 -18.03
N ALA A 628 -34.64 10.03 -18.83
CA ALA A 628 -34.14 8.74 -18.32
C ALA A 628 -32.84 8.89 -17.51
N VAL A 629 -31.96 9.81 -17.89
CA VAL A 629 -30.70 10.13 -17.17
C VAL A 629 -30.97 11.00 -15.93
N GLU A 630 -32.00 11.83 -15.96
CA GLU A 630 -32.51 12.65 -14.85
C GLU A 630 -33.44 11.84 -13.93
N ALA A 631 -33.99 10.71 -14.40
CA ALA A 631 -34.62 9.68 -13.56
C ALA A 631 -33.60 8.82 -12.79
N ILE A 632 -32.33 8.81 -13.19
CA ILE A 632 -31.21 8.34 -12.38
C ILE A 632 -30.73 9.51 -11.50
N GLN A 633 -31.57 9.93 -10.56
CA GLN A 633 -31.14 10.83 -9.49
C GLN A 633 -30.31 10.06 -8.45
N PRO A 634 -29.33 10.70 -7.77
CA PRO A 634 -28.91 10.20 -6.47
C PRO A 634 -30.16 10.06 -5.60
N VAL A 635 -30.29 8.95 -4.89
CA VAL A 635 -31.42 8.71 -4.00
C VAL A 635 -31.55 9.88 -3.01
N ASP A 636 -32.46 10.79 -3.29
CA ASP A 636 -32.96 11.72 -2.29
C ASP A 636 -33.73 10.87 -1.26
N ILE A 637 -33.25 10.94 -0.02
CA ILE A 637 -33.89 10.35 1.15
C ILE A 637 -35.33 10.87 1.18
N PRO A 638 -36.37 10.00 1.18
CA PRO A 638 -37.73 10.49 1.32
C PRO A 638 -37.86 11.17 2.68
N GLU A 639 -38.21 12.48 2.69
CA GLU A 639 -38.73 13.11 3.90
C GLU A 639 -39.90 12.26 4.42
N PRO A 640 -39.90 11.86 5.70
CA PRO A 640 -41.02 11.12 6.27
C PRO A 640 -42.27 11.98 6.15
N PRO A 641 -43.43 11.41 5.76
CA PRO A 641 -44.64 12.19 5.54
C PRO A 641 -44.98 12.99 6.79
N LYS A 642 -45.12 14.31 6.62
CA LYS A 642 -45.58 15.24 7.66
C LYS A 642 -46.89 14.70 8.23
N ARG A 643 -46.85 14.26 9.49
CA ARG A 643 -48.04 13.84 10.25
C ARG A 643 -48.99 15.03 10.40
N ARG A 644 -49.89 15.20 9.43
CA ARG A 644 -51.17 15.88 9.68
C ARG A 644 -51.89 15.06 10.76
N ARG A 645 -52.17 15.71 11.89
CA ARG A 645 -53.05 15.20 12.95
C ARG A 645 -54.45 14.99 12.35
N SER A 646 -54.69 13.83 11.76
CA SER A 646 -56.05 13.35 11.52
C SER A 646 -56.42 12.43 12.69
N ARG A 647 -57.46 12.86 13.42
CA ARG A 647 -58.22 12.02 14.34
C ARG A 647 -58.72 10.81 13.56
N ARG A 648 -58.32 9.60 13.93
CA ARG A 648 -59.01 8.35 13.58
C ARG A 648 -58.83 7.30 14.69
N PRO A 649 -59.75 6.33 14.80
CA PRO A 649 -60.38 5.95 16.05
C PRO A 649 -59.70 4.75 16.71
N ALA A 650 -59.98 4.58 18.00
CA ALA A 650 -59.54 3.47 18.82
C ALA A 650 -59.96 2.12 18.21
N THR A 651 -59.00 1.30 17.81
CA THR A 651 -59.18 -0.16 17.73
C THR A 651 -58.00 -0.87 18.38
N LYS A 652 -58.34 -1.67 19.39
CA LYS A 652 -57.42 -2.49 20.19
C LYS A 652 -57.05 -3.74 19.40
N ALA A 653 -55.80 -3.83 18.90
CA ALA A 653 -55.25 -5.09 18.38
C ALA A 653 -54.07 -5.54 19.26
N LYS A 654 -54.26 -6.69 19.93
CA LYS A 654 -53.32 -7.32 20.86
C LYS A 654 -52.04 -7.77 20.14
N ARG A 655 -50.90 -7.17 20.49
CA ARG A 655 -49.56 -7.62 20.11
C ARG A 655 -49.19 -8.86 20.94
N LYS A 656 -49.14 -10.04 20.32
CA LYS A 656 -48.72 -11.31 20.95
C LYS A 656 -47.27 -11.19 21.46
N LYS A 657 -47.08 -11.41 22.76
CA LYS A 657 -45.76 -11.51 23.42
C LYS A 657 -45.08 -12.80 22.96
N ARG A 658 -43.85 -12.69 22.46
CA ARG A 658 -42.94 -13.83 22.26
C ARG A 658 -42.62 -14.42 23.65
N THR A 659 -42.99 -15.66 23.88
CA THR A 659 -42.62 -16.44 25.05
C THR A 659 -41.17 -16.90 24.91
N VAL A 660 -40.31 -16.39 25.79
CA VAL A 660 -38.94 -16.86 25.99
C VAL A 660 -39.02 -18.22 26.71
N VAL A 661 -38.39 -19.24 26.13
CA VAL A 661 -38.24 -20.56 26.76
C VAL A 661 -37.37 -20.37 28.01
N LYS A 662 -37.95 -20.59 29.19
CA LYS A 662 -37.24 -20.60 30.47
C LYS A 662 -36.52 -21.95 30.60
N THR A 663 -35.20 -21.93 30.62
CA THR A 663 -34.40 -23.02 31.16
C THR A 663 -34.34 -22.83 32.67
N ASP A 664 -34.85 -23.80 33.41
CA ASP A 664 -34.80 -23.83 34.87
C ASP A 664 -33.32 -24.02 35.32
N ASP A 665 -32.98 -23.51 36.50
CA ASP A 665 -31.63 -23.48 37.14
C ASP A 665 -30.71 -22.30 36.85
N LYS A 666 -31.24 -21.08 36.95
CA LYS A 666 -30.48 -19.82 36.80
C LYS A 666 -30.28 -19.04 38.10
N GLY A 667 -29.90 -19.74 39.18
CA GLY A 667 -29.48 -19.09 40.44
C GLY A 667 -28.14 -18.36 40.29
N CYS A 668 -27.94 -17.31 41.09
CA CYS A 668 -26.67 -16.59 41.18
C CYS A 668 -25.52 -17.52 41.60
N SER A 669 -24.36 -17.36 40.97
CA SER A 669 -23.18 -18.21 41.23
C SER A 669 -22.35 -17.79 42.46
N VAL A 670 -22.72 -16.71 43.15
CA VAL A 670 -21.97 -16.19 44.30
C VAL A 670 -22.40 -16.90 45.58
N ILE A 671 -21.41 -17.37 46.36
CA ILE A 671 -21.59 -17.93 47.69
C ILE A 671 -21.21 -16.84 48.70
N GLU A 672 -22.15 -16.41 49.53
CA GLU A 672 -21.93 -15.49 50.65
C GLU A 672 -22.06 -16.30 51.95
N ASP A 673 -21.05 -16.24 52.83
CA ASP A 673 -21.05 -16.91 54.15
C ASP A 673 -21.40 -18.41 54.09
N GLY A 674 -20.91 -19.10 53.06
CA GLY A 674 -21.16 -20.53 52.85
C GLY A 674 -22.52 -20.88 52.25
N VAL A 675 -23.37 -19.89 51.96
CA VAL A 675 -24.70 -20.08 51.36
C VAL A 675 -24.73 -19.52 49.93
N LYS A 676 -25.19 -20.34 48.97
CA LYS A 676 -25.35 -19.92 47.57
C LYS A 676 -26.48 -18.90 47.45
N CYS A 677 -26.24 -17.79 46.74
CA CYS A 677 -27.23 -16.76 46.54
C CYS A 677 -28.41 -17.28 45.69
N GLY A 678 -29.60 -17.31 46.28
CA GLY A 678 -30.82 -17.84 45.64
C GLY A 678 -31.50 -16.89 44.64
N GLU A 679 -30.97 -15.68 44.42
CA GLU A 679 -31.56 -14.73 43.46
C GLU A 679 -31.29 -15.16 42.01
N GLU A 680 -32.26 -14.92 41.11
CA GLU A 680 -32.10 -15.16 39.68
C GLU A 680 -30.94 -14.33 39.11
N HIS A 681 -30.08 -14.96 38.29
CA HIS A 681 -29.01 -14.25 37.63
C HIS A 681 -29.57 -13.21 36.66
N SER A 682 -28.95 -12.04 36.59
CA SER A 682 -29.28 -11.00 35.61
C SER A 682 -28.28 -10.90 34.47
N ALA A 683 -26.98 -11.01 34.78
CA ALA A 683 -25.89 -10.90 33.82
C ALA A 683 -24.60 -11.52 34.40
N MET A 684 -23.78 -12.14 33.54
CA MET A 684 -22.50 -12.78 33.91
C MET A 684 -22.59 -13.85 35.02
N GLY A 685 -23.73 -14.55 35.12
CA GLY A 685 -23.93 -15.57 36.16
C GLY A 685 -24.25 -15.00 37.56
N TRP A 686 -24.36 -13.68 37.70
CA TRP A 686 -24.65 -13.00 38.96
C TRP A 686 -26.04 -12.37 38.97
N CYS A 687 -26.68 -12.31 40.14
CA CYS A 687 -27.90 -11.53 40.32
C CYS A 687 -27.62 -10.02 40.21
N LYS A 688 -28.67 -9.19 40.09
CA LYS A 688 -28.52 -7.73 39.98
C LYS A 688 -27.72 -7.13 41.15
N ARG A 689 -27.83 -7.72 42.34
CA ARG A 689 -27.15 -7.30 43.56
C ARG A 689 -25.63 -7.51 43.44
N HIS A 690 -25.21 -8.72 43.10
CA HIS A 690 -23.80 -9.07 42.95
C HIS A 690 -23.15 -8.46 41.72
N HIS A 691 -23.87 -8.36 40.61
CA HIS A 691 -23.42 -7.63 39.43
C HIS A 691 -23.19 -6.14 39.73
N SER A 692 -24.09 -5.51 40.50
CA SER A 692 -23.93 -4.11 40.92
C SER A 692 -22.80 -3.91 41.93
N ARG A 693 -22.56 -4.88 42.84
CA ARG A 693 -21.41 -4.85 43.75
C ARG A 693 -20.10 -4.94 42.97
N TRP A 694 -19.95 -5.94 42.11
CA TRP A 694 -18.77 -6.10 41.26
C TRP A 694 -18.48 -4.86 40.42
N TYR A 695 -19.50 -4.23 39.83
CA TYR A 695 -19.31 -2.98 39.06
C TYR A 695 -18.76 -1.82 39.90
N ARG A 696 -19.05 -1.79 41.21
CA ARG A 696 -18.60 -0.71 42.12
C ARG A 696 -17.27 -1.02 42.81
N THR A 697 -17.07 -2.26 43.22
CA THR A 697 -15.97 -2.67 44.12
C THR A 697 -14.96 -3.61 43.46
N GLY A 698 -15.23 -4.12 42.26
CA GLY A 698 -14.39 -5.10 41.56
C GLY A 698 -14.55 -6.54 42.05
N THR A 699 -15.30 -6.78 43.14
CA THR A 699 -15.56 -8.11 43.69
C THR A 699 -17.07 -8.30 43.91
N PRO A 700 -17.66 -9.45 43.52
CA PRO A 700 -19.10 -9.67 43.68
C PRO A 700 -19.51 -9.85 45.15
N THR A 701 -18.62 -10.39 46.00
CA THR A 701 -18.86 -10.60 47.43
C THR A 701 -18.83 -9.31 48.24
N GLY A 702 -18.20 -8.25 47.73
CA GLY A 702 -18.17 -6.93 48.39
C GLY A 702 -17.60 -7.01 49.80
N ILE A 703 -16.36 -7.50 49.93
CA ILE A 703 -15.59 -7.24 51.15
C ILE A 703 -15.39 -5.73 51.19
N GLU A 704 -16.06 -5.04 52.12
CA GLU A 704 -15.78 -3.64 52.39
C GLU A 704 -14.31 -3.57 52.82
N SER A 705 -13.42 -3.19 51.92
CA SER A 705 -12.05 -2.85 52.29
C SER A 705 -12.16 -1.79 53.38
N GLU A 706 -11.60 -2.05 54.56
CA GLU A 706 -11.53 -1.07 55.63
C GLU A 706 -11.03 0.23 55.02
N ARG A 707 -11.88 1.26 55.03
CA ARG A 707 -11.52 2.56 54.48
C ARG A 707 -10.37 3.08 55.32
N ALA A 708 -9.19 3.18 54.74
CA ALA A 708 -8.02 3.73 55.40
C ALA A 708 -8.32 5.12 56.00
N ASP A 709 -7.50 5.56 56.94
CA ASP A 709 -7.59 6.90 57.47
C ASP A 709 -7.24 7.95 56.40
N CYS A 710 -7.74 9.17 56.59
CA CYS A 710 -7.46 10.28 55.71
C CYS A 710 -5.95 10.53 55.62
N THR A 711 -5.41 10.69 54.41
CA THR A 711 -3.98 10.96 54.16
C THR A 711 -3.51 12.34 54.65
N LYS A 712 -4.31 13.06 55.43
CA LYS A 712 -3.93 14.37 55.98
C LYS A 712 -3.52 14.16 57.43
N ASP A 713 -2.29 14.54 57.75
CA ASP A 713 -1.66 14.30 59.05
C ASP A 713 -2.59 14.69 60.20
N GLY A 714 -2.78 13.76 61.14
CA GLY A 714 -3.63 13.93 62.32
C GLY A 714 -5.14 13.77 62.08
N CYS A 715 -5.60 13.36 60.89
CA CYS A 715 -7.02 13.18 60.61
C CYS A 715 -7.45 11.70 60.66
N THR A 716 -8.18 11.33 61.71
CA THR A 716 -8.79 9.99 61.88
C THR A 716 -10.10 9.81 61.09
N GLY A 717 -10.41 10.72 60.17
CA GLY A 717 -11.61 10.64 59.36
C GLY A 717 -11.47 9.58 58.28
N LYS A 718 -12.45 8.67 58.14
CA LYS A 718 -12.42 7.62 57.12
C LYS A 718 -12.31 8.20 55.71
N TRP A 719 -11.45 7.59 54.89
CA TRP A 719 -11.20 7.96 53.51
C TRP A 719 -12.49 7.96 52.66
N ALA A 720 -12.75 9.06 51.94
CA ALA A 720 -13.93 9.21 51.08
C ALA A 720 -13.56 9.25 49.58
N LYS A 721 -12.81 10.26 49.13
CA LYS A 721 -12.47 10.42 47.69
C LYS A 721 -11.08 11.03 47.52
N GLY A 722 -10.19 10.32 46.81
CA GLY A 722 -8.84 10.79 46.45
C GLY A 722 -7.91 11.03 47.65
N GLY A 723 -7.67 10.00 48.47
CA GLY A 723 -6.92 10.06 49.75
C GLY A 723 -7.60 10.78 50.93
N LEU A 724 -8.60 11.63 50.69
CA LEU A 724 -9.11 12.55 51.74
C LEU A 724 -10.46 12.12 52.32
N CYS A 725 -10.69 12.43 53.61
CA CYS A 725 -12.01 12.35 54.23
C CYS A 725 -12.96 13.41 53.63
N ASN A 726 -14.27 13.28 53.85
CA ASN A 726 -15.26 14.19 53.26
C ASN A 726 -15.02 15.68 53.62
N ALA A 727 -14.54 15.97 54.83
CA ALA A 727 -14.22 17.34 55.24
C ALA A 727 -13.03 17.90 54.45
N HIS A 728 -11.94 17.14 54.38
CA HIS A 728 -10.73 17.56 53.67
C HIS A 728 -10.90 17.58 52.15
N TRP A 729 -11.71 16.67 51.59
CA TRP A 729 -12.03 16.68 50.17
C TRP A 729 -12.79 17.96 49.77
N LYS A 730 -13.73 18.42 50.60
CA LYS A 730 -14.46 19.69 50.35
C LYS A 730 -13.51 20.89 50.37
N VAL A 731 -12.59 20.96 51.34
CA VAL A 731 -11.59 22.02 51.43
C VAL A 731 -10.66 22.00 50.21
N ALA A 732 -10.11 20.84 49.86
CA ALA A 732 -9.24 20.69 48.69
C ALA A 732 -9.96 21.01 47.38
N LYS A 733 -11.25 20.67 47.26
CA LYS A 733 -12.09 21.03 46.11
C LYS A 733 -12.25 22.54 46.00
N ALA A 734 -12.60 23.22 47.11
CA ALA A 734 -12.75 24.67 47.13
C ALA A 734 -11.42 25.38 46.78
N GLN A 735 -10.28 24.89 47.28
CA GLN A 735 -8.95 25.43 46.93
C GLN A 735 -8.64 25.28 45.43
N ARG A 736 -8.97 24.12 44.82
CA ARG A 736 -8.80 23.91 43.38
C ARG A 736 -9.71 24.82 42.55
N GLU A 737 -10.94 25.05 42.99
CA GLU A 737 -11.87 25.99 42.35
C GLU A 737 -11.37 27.43 42.44
N ALA A 738 -10.88 27.86 43.61
CA ALA A 738 -10.26 29.17 43.81
C ALA A 738 -8.99 29.36 42.94
N ALA A 739 -8.11 28.36 42.87
CA ALA A 739 -6.92 28.40 42.03
C ALA A 739 -7.26 28.49 40.53
N ARG A 740 -8.33 27.79 40.09
CA ARG A 740 -8.84 27.91 38.71
C ARG A 740 -9.42 29.30 38.44
N ALA A 741 -10.16 29.87 39.39
CA ALA A 741 -10.69 31.24 39.26
C ALA A 741 -9.56 32.28 39.18
N ALA A 742 -8.52 32.16 40.00
CA ALA A 742 -7.35 33.03 39.96
C ALA A 742 -6.59 32.91 38.63
N LYS A 743 -6.38 31.68 38.13
CA LYS A 743 -5.74 31.45 36.83
C LYS A 743 -6.57 32.03 35.66
N LYS A 744 -7.90 32.01 35.77
CA LYS A 744 -8.82 32.63 34.80
C LYS A 744 -8.84 34.17 34.89
N ALA A 745 -8.59 34.74 36.06
CA ALA A 745 -8.50 36.20 36.22
C ALA A 745 -7.14 36.76 35.77
N ALA A 746 -6.08 35.95 35.82
CA ALA A 746 -4.75 36.30 35.36
C ALA A 746 -4.54 36.14 33.84
N ALA A 747 -5.41 35.39 33.17
CA ALA A 747 -5.42 35.16 31.72
C ALA A 747 -6.47 36.04 31.06
#